data_AF-A0A8S3ZWW4-F1
#
_entry.id   AF-A0A8S3ZWW4-F1
#
_cell.length_a   1.000
_cell.length_b   1.000
_cell.length_c   1.000
_cell.angle_alpha   90.00
_cell.angle_beta   90.00
_cell.angle_gamma   90.00
#
_symmetry.space_group_name_H-M   'P 1'
#
loop_
_entity.id
_entity.type
_entity.pdbx_description
1 polymer ?
#
loop_
_entity_poly.entity_id
_entity_poly.type
_entity_poly.pdbx_seq_one_letter_code
_entity_poly.pdbx_strand_id
1 'polypeptide(L)'
;MSTIRCTDDVMCHEVDTAAGQICQVYTKFSSRKCHFVQYLNPLSPEQPYFSAQIKSLAADSTVTFGIAGPDIDPNIQPGHWLHSVGYESDTGKCYTSHHCVANTQGETLQVGDVLGVLINYFGDKKSTVTFLKNGSPVATRFHFEPNHNHYLPTISIECGPVDLDLMWPPAAAGHVPLYSEKSMLNWIYPNAVKCDAPSNSFVCCSEGEIQGELIIQCPHPLGQEWQHFEIFLSDSSTSNVGPSLMLVGCSPLHPPAASSLAKDYIRFDLDSNAGHRLGMGIHYNPGLCGKPDFNPKAEQLVYCYVTADMKIISGHMILQPEGGLYPVVILTNKASRVTVDVESNCQPVDLKQLLDISFQRELIKANKEMLASLRKTEVKEFMLRKSKHVEVTVLPEYCRLHLSHDRLGTHVVQFRNPLVEGSSYFLVCIRSLCKESTVGVGVAGRDFPLNEFPGKLTPSVGWISQDGKLYRNSRCDGNLSGDKYREGDMVTVQMVTFAKNMSVALFTKNLHPVGTVYYTQSNRADFLPTIALCSNGSSVVIDVFWQNVVQAAPAFSVINLEHWCLPAGSTVDHRTNTVYVKDHHAPVAIQAPYSLHKGFNHFEVRLTKHFSSHFLPPAIILSTATPLEPPPKSCLKLDYLRFWAVDQTSSLVQVGDLVGWGLLYIDDSLDHEEQLVICYLTVNRKILLVRVVYQPPGGFYPLVVLPSGLNEVTMEFNATYITHNPISKEDADILVTEAKQFMEREAAVLRAGGDPVSELTGIALFRPLPQKETKKQDGLQSECLNQLDNTITGIAVTENRQANMMGKIVKGSAFKQLKRPSIRISHDHRSSVSCVLV
;
A
#
# COMPACT_ATOMS: atom_id res chain seq x y z
N MET A 1 -29.46 28.52 10.75
CA MET A 1 -28.27 28.06 10.00
C MET A 1 -28.64 26.77 9.31
N SER A 2 -28.22 26.54 8.07
CA SER A 2 -28.46 25.26 7.40
C SER A 2 -27.89 24.13 8.26
N THR A 3 -28.68 23.09 8.53
CA THR A 3 -28.23 21.88 9.24
C THR A 3 -27.50 20.90 8.32
N ILE A 4 -27.52 21.17 7.01
CA ILE A 4 -26.94 20.33 5.97
C ILE A 4 -26.00 21.16 5.11
N ARG A 5 -24.84 20.58 4.80
CA ARG A 5 -23.90 21.07 3.79
C ARG A 5 -23.92 20.10 2.61
N CYS A 6 -24.11 20.60 1.40
CA CYS A 6 -24.06 19.78 0.19
C CYS A 6 -23.40 20.52 -0.98
N THR A 7 -22.97 19.79 -2.00
CA THR A 7 -22.49 20.37 -3.26
C THR A 7 -23.66 20.74 -4.18
N ASP A 8 -23.44 21.67 -5.12
CA ASP A 8 -24.49 22.30 -5.95
C ASP A 8 -25.31 21.32 -6.85
N ASP A 9 -24.81 20.10 -7.05
CA ASP A 9 -25.48 19.07 -7.86
C ASP A 9 -26.24 18.03 -7.04
N VAL A 10 -26.16 18.12 -5.71
CA VAL A 10 -26.95 17.31 -4.78
C VAL A 10 -28.19 18.09 -4.41
N MET A 11 -29.33 17.54 -4.77
CA MET A 11 -30.62 18.07 -4.35
C MET A 11 -31.02 17.33 -3.06
N CYS A 12 -31.02 18.08 -1.97
CA CYS A 12 -31.49 17.62 -0.67
C CYS A 12 -32.72 18.46 -0.33
N HIS A 13 -33.89 17.82 -0.22
CA HIS A 13 -35.09 18.53 0.23
C HIS A 13 -34.87 19.01 1.67
N GLU A 14 -35.28 20.24 2.02
CA GLU A 14 -35.24 20.73 3.40
C GLU A 14 -36.15 19.82 4.25
N VAL A 15 -35.57 19.17 5.27
CA VAL A 15 -36.28 18.17 6.07
C VAL A 15 -36.39 18.62 7.51
N ASP A 16 -37.59 18.46 8.05
CA ASP A 16 -37.82 18.41 9.49
C ASP A 16 -37.11 17.15 10.03
N THR A 17 -36.11 17.32 10.89
CA THR A 17 -35.32 16.17 11.39
C THR A 17 -36.03 15.41 12.51
N ALA A 18 -37.36 15.44 12.58
CA ALA A 18 -38.10 14.71 13.60
C ALA A 18 -37.92 13.18 13.48
N ALA A 19 -38.17 12.49 14.60
CA ALA A 19 -38.10 11.03 14.70
C ALA A 19 -38.83 10.33 13.53
N GLY A 20 -38.15 9.43 12.83
CA GLY A 20 -38.71 8.66 11.71
C GLY A 20 -38.86 9.40 10.37
N GLN A 21 -38.45 10.67 10.26
CA GLN A 21 -38.50 11.38 8.97
C GLN A 21 -37.38 10.94 8.01
N ILE A 22 -37.74 10.87 6.73
CA ILE A 22 -36.85 10.48 5.64
C ILE A 22 -36.48 11.71 4.82
N CYS A 23 -35.18 11.87 4.58
CA CYS A 23 -34.60 12.90 3.74
C CYS A 23 -34.24 12.32 2.39
N GLN A 24 -34.94 12.78 1.35
CA GLN A 24 -34.65 12.37 -0.02
C GLN A 24 -33.46 13.15 -0.56
N VAL A 25 -32.46 12.41 -1.04
CA VAL A 25 -31.26 12.94 -1.67
C VAL A 25 -31.12 12.35 -3.06
N TYR A 26 -31.07 13.22 -4.06
CA TYR A 26 -30.82 12.83 -5.44
C TYR A 26 -29.74 13.68 -6.11
N THR A 27 -28.94 13.04 -6.94
CA THR A 27 -27.94 13.72 -7.77
C THR A 27 -28.48 13.97 -9.17
N LYS A 28 -28.12 15.13 -9.75
CA LYS A 28 -28.41 15.40 -11.17
C LYS A 28 -27.71 14.38 -12.06
N PHE A 29 -28.35 14.01 -13.17
CA PHE A 29 -27.76 13.13 -14.19
C PHE A 29 -26.38 13.65 -14.64
N SER A 30 -25.43 12.73 -14.82
CA SER A 30 -24.15 12.91 -15.54
C SER A 30 -22.96 13.61 -14.83
N SER A 31 -22.95 13.75 -13.50
CA SER A 31 -21.71 14.20 -12.83
C SER A 31 -20.66 13.09 -12.73
N ARG A 32 -19.45 13.38 -13.26
CA ARG A 32 -18.23 12.59 -13.02
C ARG A 32 -17.43 13.05 -11.80
N LYS A 33 -17.93 14.05 -11.06
CA LYS A 33 -17.29 14.52 -9.83
C LYS A 33 -17.93 13.83 -8.63
N CYS A 34 -17.11 13.56 -7.63
CA CYS A 34 -17.58 13.26 -6.28
C CYS A 34 -18.36 14.46 -5.75
N HIS A 35 -19.58 14.18 -5.31
CA HIS A 35 -20.45 15.10 -4.60
C HIS A 35 -20.64 14.61 -3.19
N PHE A 36 -21.03 15.48 -2.26
CA PHE A 36 -21.32 15.01 -0.91
C PHE A 36 -22.47 15.77 -0.26
N VAL A 37 -23.07 15.11 0.72
CA VAL A 37 -24.02 15.66 1.69
C VAL A 37 -23.50 15.35 3.09
N GLN A 38 -23.48 16.35 3.95
CA GLN A 38 -23.00 16.24 5.31
C GLN A 38 -23.99 16.88 6.27
N TYR A 39 -24.37 16.15 7.31
CA TYR A 39 -25.19 16.64 8.40
C TYR A 39 -24.30 17.33 9.43
N LEU A 40 -24.55 18.61 9.70
CA LEU A 40 -23.67 19.46 10.49
C LEU A 40 -23.86 19.31 12.00
N ASN A 41 -24.82 18.51 12.45
CA ASN A 41 -24.92 18.12 13.85
C ASN A 41 -24.13 16.83 14.05
N PRO A 42 -23.15 16.82 14.98
CA PRO A 42 -22.34 15.64 15.25
C PRO A 42 -23.18 14.48 15.80
N LEU A 43 -22.74 13.27 15.51
CA LEU A 43 -23.20 12.08 16.22
C LEU A 43 -22.84 12.22 17.71
N SER A 44 -23.70 11.70 18.59
CA SER A 44 -23.48 11.68 20.04
C SER A 44 -23.75 10.29 20.60
N PRO A 45 -23.40 10.01 21.87
CA PRO A 45 -23.79 8.76 22.52
C PRO A 45 -25.31 8.50 22.52
N GLU A 46 -26.12 9.56 22.58
CA GLU A 46 -27.59 9.49 22.55
C GLU A 46 -28.15 9.34 21.13
N GLN A 47 -27.40 9.79 20.12
CA GLN A 47 -27.75 9.69 18.71
C GLN A 47 -26.55 9.18 17.90
N PRO A 48 -26.12 7.92 18.09
CA PRO A 48 -24.86 7.41 17.55
C PRO A 48 -25.00 6.85 16.13
N TYR A 49 -26.19 6.95 15.53
CA TYR A 49 -26.57 6.18 14.36
C TYR A 49 -27.25 7.05 13.30
N PHE A 50 -26.94 6.79 12.03
CA PHE A 50 -27.74 7.23 10.90
C PHE A 50 -27.79 6.13 9.84
N SER A 51 -28.76 6.20 8.94
CA SER A 51 -28.89 5.20 7.87
C SER A 51 -29.41 5.79 6.57
N ALA A 52 -29.26 5.02 5.50
CA ALA A 52 -29.68 5.38 4.17
C ALA A 52 -30.21 4.15 3.43
N GLN A 53 -31.37 4.24 2.80
CA GLN A 53 -31.85 3.25 1.85
C GLN A 53 -31.51 3.68 0.42
N ILE A 54 -30.95 2.75 -0.37
CA ILE A 54 -30.67 2.98 -1.79
C ILE A 54 -31.94 2.73 -2.60
N LYS A 55 -32.53 3.78 -3.17
CA LYS A 55 -33.74 3.69 -4.01
C LYS A 55 -33.40 3.50 -5.48
N SER A 56 -32.34 4.14 -5.92
CA SER A 56 -31.78 4.00 -7.26
C SER A 56 -30.28 4.17 -7.21
N LEU A 57 -29.55 3.32 -7.93
CA LEU A 57 -28.10 3.36 -8.07
C LEU A 57 -27.77 3.01 -9.52
N ALA A 58 -27.20 3.95 -10.27
CA ALA A 58 -26.73 3.65 -11.63
C ALA A 58 -25.53 2.69 -11.57
N ALA A 59 -25.32 1.93 -12.65
CA ALA A 59 -24.36 0.82 -12.67
C ALA A 59 -22.90 1.24 -12.48
N ASP A 60 -22.57 2.49 -12.81
CA ASP A 60 -21.27 3.12 -12.66
C ASP A 60 -21.18 4.06 -11.45
N SER A 61 -22.25 4.16 -10.65
CA SER A 61 -22.28 5.03 -9.48
C SER A 61 -21.69 4.38 -8.24
N THR A 62 -20.94 5.16 -7.48
CA THR A 62 -20.40 4.78 -6.18
C THR A 62 -20.97 5.72 -5.12
N VAL A 63 -21.46 5.14 -4.02
CA VAL A 63 -21.90 5.88 -2.84
C VAL A 63 -21.03 5.47 -1.67
N THR A 64 -20.42 6.44 -1.00
CA THR A 64 -19.58 6.20 0.17
C THR A 64 -20.24 6.80 1.39
N PHE A 65 -20.52 5.95 2.37
CA PHE A 65 -21.17 6.36 3.63
C PHE A 65 -20.14 6.40 4.73
N GLY A 66 -20.21 7.38 5.63
CA GLY A 66 -19.24 7.46 6.69
C GLY A 66 -19.37 8.68 7.58
N ILE A 67 -18.25 8.99 8.23
CA ILE A 67 -18.09 10.18 9.06
C ILE A 67 -16.84 10.93 8.65
N ALA A 68 -16.91 12.26 8.71
CA ALA A 68 -15.79 13.13 8.41
C ALA A 68 -15.91 14.43 9.20
N GLY A 69 -14.78 15.10 9.41
CA GLY A 69 -14.75 16.42 10.01
C GLY A 69 -15.38 17.51 9.13
N PRO A 70 -15.57 18.72 9.67
CA PRO A 70 -16.07 19.87 8.91
C PRO A 70 -15.10 20.35 7.83
N ASP A 71 -13.84 19.95 7.89
CA ASP A 71 -12.74 20.32 6.99
C ASP A 71 -12.64 19.45 5.73
N ILE A 72 -13.46 18.39 5.60
CA ILE A 72 -13.42 17.52 4.41
C ILE A 72 -13.59 18.30 3.10
N ASP A 73 -12.71 18.02 2.12
CA ASP A 73 -12.81 18.55 0.76
C ASP A 73 -14.11 18.04 0.11
N PRO A 74 -14.95 18.92 -0.46
CA PRO A 74 -16.19 18.55 -1.13
C PRO A 74 -16.10 17.49 -2.23
N ASN A 75 -14.92 17.27 -2.79
CA ASN A 75 -14.68 16.33 -3.89
C ASN A 75 -14.00 15.05 -3.43
N ILE A 76 -13.97 14.77 -2.12
CA ILE A 76 -13.34 13.58 -1.54
C ILE A 76 -14.38 12.79 -0.75
N GLN A 77 -14.27 11.48 -0.86
CA GLN A 77 -15.12 10.54 -0.15
C GLN A 77 -14.67 10.36 1.32
N PRO A 78 -15.58 10.16 2.29
CA PRO A 78 -15.17 9.80 3.65
C PRO A 78 -14.35 8.50 3.62
N GLY A 79 -13.35 8.41 4.50
CA GLY A 79 -12.32 7.37 4.46
C GLY A 79 -11.10 7.71 3.59
N HIS A 80 -11.19 8.69 2.69
CA HIS A 80 -10.06 9.17 1.87
C HIS A 80 -9.54 10.56 2.31
N TRP A 81 -10.03 11.07 3.45
CA TRP A 81 -9.60 12.33 4.08
C TRP A 81 -9.10 12.07 5.49
N LEU A 82 -8.09 12.83 5.98
CA LEU A 82 -7.63 12.78 7.38
C LEU A 82 -8.80 12.70 8.36
N HIS A 83 -8.71 11.77 9.33
CA HIS A 83 -9.70 11.65 10.40
C HIS A 83 -11.12 11.35 9.91
N SER A 84 -11.26 10.67 8.78
CA SER A 84 -12.55 10.19 8.27
C SER A 84 -12.55 8.68 8.11
N VAL A 85 -13.74 8.10 8.15
CA VAL A 85 -14.00 6.67 7.92
C VAL A 85 -15.16 6.54 6.95
N GLY A 86 -15.04 5.68 5.94
CA GLY A 86 -16.09 5.47 4.95
C GLY A 86 -16.25 4.03 4.50
N TYR A 87 -17.39 3.73 3.90
CA TYR A 87 -17.76 2.44 3.33
C TYR A 87 -18.27 2.65 1.91
N GLU A 88 -17.59 2.06 0.94
CA GLU A 88 -17.91 2.18 -0.50
C GLU A 88 -18.93 1.13 -0.92
N SER A 89 -20.02 1.57 -1.55
CA SER A 89 -21.15 0.72 -1.94
C SER A 89 -20.79 -0.35 -2.97
N ASP A 90 -19.95 -0.02 -3.94
CA ASP A 90 -19.61 -0.84 -5.11
C ASP A 90 -18.53 -1.89 -4.80
N THR A 91 -17.61 -1.58 -3.89
CA THR A 91 -16.51 -2.48 -3.51
C THR A 91 -16.77 -3.25 -2.22
N GLY A 92 -17.67 -2.75 -1.36
CA GLY A 92 -17.85 -3.24 0.02
C GLY A 92 -16.62 -3.02 0.91
N LYS A 93 -15.64 -2.23 0.44
CA LYS A 93 -14.43 -1.89 1.19
C LYS A 93 -14.75 -0.76 2.17
N CYS A 94 -14.09 -0.83 3.32
CA CYS A 94 -14.18 0.21 4.34
C CYS A 94 -12.82 0.88 4.50
N TYR A 95 -12.81 2.19 4.37
CA TYR A 95 -11.61 3.02 4.34
C TYR A 95 -11.53 3.84 5.61
N THR A 96 -10.31 4.01 6.06
CA THR A 96 -9.91 5.09 6.96
C THR A 96 -8.91 5.94 6.20
N SER A 97 -8.71 7.18 6.65
CA SER A 97 -7.70 8.12 6.12
C SER A 97 -6.31 7.53 5.89
N HIS A 98 -6.03 6.39 6.53
CA HIS A 98 -4.73 5.77 6.60
C HIS A 98 -4.76 4.30 6.19
N HIS A 99 -5.88 3.72 5.76
CA HIS A 99 -5.95 2.29 5.44
C HIS A 99 -7.20 1.93 4.64
N CYS A 100 -7.02 1.13 3.57
CA CYS A 100 -8.11 0.45 2.88
C CYS A 100 -8.31 -1.00 3.35
N VAL A 101 -7.28 -1.62 3.96
CA VAL A 101 -7.40 -3.01 4.43
C VAL A 101 -8.16 -3.03 5.75
N ALA A 102 -9.15 -3.89 5.77
CA ALA A 102 -9.96 -4.22 6.90
C ALA A 102 -9.45 -5.44 7.65
N ASN A 103 -9.95 -5.65 8.87
CA ASN A 103 -10.05 -7.01 9.36
C ASN A 103 -11.02 -7.83 8.49
N THR A 104 -12.11 -7.23 7.97
CA THR A 104 -13.12 -7.92 7.16
C THR A 104 -13.52 -7.14 5.90
N GLN A 105 -13.65 -7.83 4.77
CA GLN A 105 -14.22 -7.23 3.56
C GLN A 105 -15.75 -7.32 3.64
N GLY A 106 -16.43 -6.16 3.55
CA GLY A 106 -17.89 -6.09 3.59
C GLY A 106 -18.53 -6.46 2.25
N GLU A 107 -19.86 -6.48 2.22
CA GLU A 107 -20.62 -6.77 1.01
C GLU A 107 -20.86 -5.52 0.15
N THR A 108 -20.99 -5.68 -1.16
CA THR A 108 -21.47 -4.60 -2.02
C THR A 108 -22.95 -4.31 -1.73
N LEU A 109 -23.37 -3.08 -2.02
CA LEU A 109 -24.74 -2.61 -1.83
C LEU A 109 -25.48 -2.57 -3.16
N GLN A 110 -26.78 -2.86 -3.11
CA GLN A 110 -27.67 -2.88 -4.25
C GLN A 110 -28.90 -2.02 -3.99
N VAL A 111 -29.68 -1.77 -5.04
CA VAL A 111 -30.98 -1.10 -4.89
C VAL A 111 -31.87 -1.89 -3.94
N GLY A 112 -32.43 -1.19 -2.95
CA GLY A 112 -33.25 -1.74 -1.87
C GLY A 112 -32.50 -1.91 -0.55
N ASP A 113 -31.17 -2.02 -0.58
CA ASP A 113 -30.37 -2.18 0.64
C ASP A 113 -30.44 -0.92 1.51
N VAL A 114 -30.39 -1.15 2.82
CA VAL A 114 -30.24 -0.12 3.84
C VAL A 114 -28.84 -0.22 4.43
N LEU A 115 -28.06 0.85 4.31
CA LEU A 115 -26.79 0.97 5.02
C LEU A 115 -26.94 1.87 6.25
N GLY A 116 -26.58 1.35 7.40
CA GLY A 116 -26.45 2.07 8.66
C GLY A 116 -24.99 2.34 9.02
N VAL A 117 -24.72 3.47 9.67
CA VAL A 117 -23.42 3.84 10.22
C VAL A 117 -23.60 4.12 11.71
N LEU A 118 -22.95 3.31 12.54
CA LEU A 118 -23.08 3.35 14.00
C LEU A 118 -21.74 3.64 14.66
N ILE A 119 -21.72 4.61 15.57
CA ILE A 119 -20.54 4.97 16.37
C ILE A 119 -20.60 4.32 17.75
N ASN A 120 -19.58 3.55 18.09
CA ASN A 120 -19.39 3.07 19.45
C ASN A 120 -18.35 3.95 20.15
N TYR A 121 -18.78 4.62 21.21
CA TYR A 121 -17.92 5.45 22.05
C TYR A 121 -17.28 4.61 23.17
N PHE A 122 -15.97 4.74 23.36
CA PHE A 122 -15.21 3.98 24.38
C PHE A 122 -14.50 4.86 25.41
N GLY A 123 -14.39 6.16 25.14
CA GLY A 123 -13.73 7.17 25.95
C GLY A 123 -13.83 8.54 25.29
N ASP A 124 -12.93 9.45 25.65
CA ASP A 124 -12.93 10.84 25.17
C ASP A 124 -12.16 11.03 23.84
N LYS A 125 -11.42 10.01 23.38
CA LYS A 125 -10.43 10.15 22.31
C LYS A 125 -10.60 9.21 21.12
N LYS A 126 -11.19 8.03 21.32
CA LYS A 126 -11.32 7.00 20.29
C LYS A 126 -12.75 6.46 20.26
N SER A 127 -13.18 6.12 19.06
CA SER A 127 -14.45 5.47 18.78
C SER A 127 -14.27 4.42 17.69
N THR A 128 -15.25 3.53 17.54
CA THR A 128 -15.36 2.71 16.33
C THR A 128 -16.54 3.13 15.48
N VAL A 129 -16.39 2.96 14.18
CA VAL A 129 -17.47 3.06 13.20
C VAL A 129 -17.81 1.64 12.75
N THR A 130 -19.04 1.22 13.02
CA THR A 130 -19.61 -0.05 12.54
C THR A 130 -20.58 0.24 11.42
N PHE A 131 -20.36 -0.39 10.27
CA PHE A 131 -21.23 -0.34 9.11
C PHE A 131 -22.18 -1.52 9.12
N LEU A 132 -23.46 -1.26 8.84
CA LEU A 132 -24.56 -2.20 8.97
C LEU A 132 -25.30 -2.30 7.64
N LYS A 133 -25.33 -3.47 7.01
CA LYS A 133 -26.15 -3.72 5.82
C LYS A 133 -27.41 -4.45 6.24
N ASN A 134 -28.57 -3.86 5.99
CA ASN A 134 -29.88 -4.43 6.33
C ASN A 134 -29.98 -4.85 7.81
N GLY A 135 -29.32 -4.10 8.71
CA GLY A 135 -29.26 -4.35 10.15
C GLY A 135 -28.12 -5.27 10.61
N SER A 136 -27.41 -5.95 9.70
CA SER A 136 -26.29 -6.84 10.03
C SER A 136 -24.94 -6.14 9.89
N PRO A 137 -24.01 -6.28 10.86
CA PRO A 137 -22.66 -5.70 10.78
C PRO A 137 -21.86 -6.26 9.60
N VAL A 138 -21.31 -5.39 8.75
CA VAL A 138 -20.49 -5.78 7.58
C VAL A 138 -19.05 -5.30 7.64
N ALA A 139 -18.76 -4.26 8.43
CA ALA A 139 -17.40 -3.77 8.66
C ALA A 139 -17.32 -2.94 9.94
N THR A 140 -16.14 -2.92 10.57
CA THR A 140 -15.85 -2.05 11.72
C THR A 140 -14.46 -1.41 11.57
N ARG A 141 -14.30 -0.16 12.02
CA ARG A 141 -13.02 0.59 11.99
C ARG A 141 -12.82 1.46 13.21
N PHE A 142 -11.56 1.69 13.57
CA PHE A 142 -11.21 2.79 14.47
C PHE A 142 -11.40 4.14 13.77
N HIS A 143 -11.88 5.12 14.53
CA HIS A 143 -11.86 6.51 14.15
C HIS A 143 -10.93 7.27 15.09
N PHE A 144 -9.92 7.92 14.50
CA PHE A 144 -8.82 8.57 15.22
C PHE A 144 -9.00 10.09 15.37
N GLU A 145 -10.25 10.53 15.56
CA GLU A 145 -10.58 11.93 15.82
C GLU A 145 -10.99 12.09 17.29
N PRO A 146 -10.18 12.77 18.11
CA PRO A 146 -10.51 12.99 19.51
C PRO A 146 -11.64 14.02 19.72
N ASN A 147 -11.90 14.91 18.76
CA ASN A 147 -12.99 15.87 18.89
C ASN A 147 -14.30 15.27 18.38
N HIS A 148 -15.15 14.77 19.28
CA HIS A 148 -16.46 14.21 18.92
C HIS A 148 -17.37 15.21 18.16
N ASN A 149 -17.12 16.53 18.29
CA ASN A 149 -17.85 17.53 17.49
C ASN A 149 -17.54 17.46 15.99
N HIS A 150 -16.54 16.68 15.58
CA HIS A 150 -16.20 16.45 14.18
C HIS A 150 -16.84 15.17 13.63
N TYR A 151 -17.69 14.47 14.38
CA TYR A 151 -18.29 13.20 13.96
C TYR A 151 -19.52 13.47 13.10
N LEU A 152 -19.32 14.15 11.96
CA LEU A 152 -20.41 14.59 11.10
C LEU A 152 -20.80 13.46 10.13
N PRO A 153 -22.06 12.99 10.13
CA PRO A 153 -22.57 12.07 9.13
C PRO A 153 -22.32 12.60 7.73
N THR A 154 -21.61 11.83 6.92
CA THR A 154 -21.14 12.26 5.60
C THR A 154 -21.40 11.16 4.58
N ILE A 155 -22.02 11.53 3.47
CA ILE A 155 -22.29 10.63 2.34
C ILE A 155 -21.75 11.30 1.08
N SER A 156 -20.91 10.60 0.33
CA SER A 156 -20.46 11.03 -0.99
C SER A 156 -21.08 10.18 -2.09
N ILE A 157 -21.31 10.79 -3.25
CA ILE A 157 -21.93 10.19 -4.42
C ILE A 157 -21.08 10.53 -5.64
N GLU A 158 -20.71 9.53 -6.42
CA GLU A 158 -19.88 9.66 -7.61
C GLU A 158 -20.50 8.92 -8.81
N CYS A 159 -20.29 9.44 -10.02
CA CYS A 159 -20.61 8.79 -11.31
C CYS A 159 -22.08 8.37 -11.53
N GLY A 160 -23.05 9.26 -11.30
CA GLY A 160 -24.39 9.08 -11.86
C GLY A 160 -25.55 9.54 -10.99
N PRO A 161 -26.80 9.34 -11.48
CA PRO A 161 -27.99 9.60 -10.71
C PRO A 161 -28.11 8.52 -9.61
N VAL A 162 -28.13 8.97 -8.37
CA VAL A 162 -28.39 8.15 -7.20
C VAL A 162 -29.59 8.76 -6.50
N ASP A 163 -30.46 7.90 -5.96
CA ASP A 163 -31.61 8.30 -5.15
C ASP A 163 -31.53 7.56 -3.81
N LEU A 164 -31.47 8.32 -2.71
CA LEU A 164 -31.31 7.83 -1.35
C LEU A 164 -32.42 8.36 -0.44
N ASP A 165 -32.98 7.46 0.37
CA ASP A 165 -33.84 7.79 1.50
C ASP A 165 -32.99 7.79 2.79
N LEU A 166 -32.61 8.98 3.27
CA LEU A 166 -31.72 9.16 4.43
C LEU A 166 -32.50 9.34 5.74
N MET A 167 -32.02 8.73 6.82
CA MET A 167 -32.47 8.95 8.19
C MET A 167 -31.31 9.51 9.01
N TRP A 168 -31.35 10.83 9.27
CA TRP A 168 -30.36 11.51 10.10
C TRP A 168 -30.48 11.13 11.58
N PRO A 169 -29.47 11.42 12.42
CA PRO A 169 -29.40 10.91 13.79
C PRO A 169 -30.64 11.17 14.67
N PRO A 170 -31.25 12.37 14.67
CA PRO A 170 -32.48 12.59 15.44
C PRO A 170 -33.66 11.76 14.92
N ALA A 171 -33.71 11.49 13.61
CA ALA A 171 -34.71 10.63 13.00
C ALA A 171 -34.50 9.14 13.33
N ALA A 172 -33.24 8.74 13.52
CA ALA A 172 -32.82 7.36 13.72
C ALA A 172 -32.72 6.94 15.21
N ALA A 173 -32.88 7.86 16.17
CA ALA A 173 -32.68 7.61 17.60
C ALA A 173 -33.51 6.44 18.19
N GLY A 174 -34.67 6.13 17.61
CA GLY A 174 -35.51 4.98 18.02
C GLY A 174 -35.17 3.64 17.34
N HIS A 175 -34.21 3.63 16.41
CA HIS A 175 -33.89 2.50 15.53
C HIS A 175 -32.42 2.11 15.58
N VAL A 176 -31.70 2.44 16.66
CA VAL A 176 -30.30 2.03 16.84
C VAL A 176 -30.23 0.50 16.90
N PRO A 177 -29.56 -0.16 15.94
CA PRO A 177 -29.52 -1.62 15.92
C PRO A 177 -28.78 -2.15 17.14
N LEU A 178 -29.36 -3.14 17.81
CA LEU A 178 -28.72 -3.89 18.88
C LEU A 178 -28.29 -5.23 18.34
N TYR A 179 -27.00 -5.49 18.39
CA TYR A 179 -26.43 -6.79 18.07
C TYR A 179 -26.05 -7.49 19.37
N SER A 180 -26.03 -8.81 19.32
CA SER A 180 -25.53 -9.68 20.38
C SER A 180 -24.45 -10.57 19.80
N GLU A 181 -23.36 -10.69 20.55
CA GLU A 181 -22.29 -11.65 20.33
C GLU A 181 -22.81 -13.08 20.22
N LYS A 182 -23.88 -13.42 20.95
CA LYS A 182 -24.53 -14.74 20.98
C LYS A 182 -25.22 -15.11 19.68
N SER A 183 -25.53 -14.12 18.83
CA SER A 183 -26.10 -14.37 17.52
C SER A 183 -25.01 -14.31 16.47
N MET A 184 -24.69 -15.46 15.88
CA MET A 184 -23.70 -15.56 14.81
C MET A 184 -24.05 -14.75 13.55
N LEU A 185 -25.33 -14.43 13.35
CA LEU A 185 -25.78 -13.54 12.28
C LEU A 185 -25.30 -12.09 12.46
N ASN A 186 -24.85 -11.72 13.66
CA ASN A 186 -24.28 -10.41 13.95
C ASN A 186 -22.75 -10.37 13.81
N TRP A 187 -22.11 -11.51 13.55
CA TRP A 187 -20.67 -11.56 13.31
C TRP A 187 -20.35 -11.03 11.92
N ILE A 188 -19.17 -10.44 11.79
CA ILE A 188 -18.71 -9.87 10.54
C ILE A 188 -17.86 -10.92 9.84
N TYR A 189 -18.25 -11.32 8.63
CA TYR A 189 -17.55 -12.33 7.84
C TYR A 189 -17.63 -12.01 6.34
N PRO A 190 -16.66 -12.46 5.53
CA PRO A 190 -16.66 -12.19 4.10
C PRO A 190 -17.70 -13.03 3.34
N ASN A 191 -18.09 -12.58 2.15
CA ASN A 191 -19.05 -13.26 1.26
C ASN A 191 -18.74 -14.74 0.98
N ALA A 192 -17.47 -15.14 1.05
CA ALA A 192 -17.05 -16.53 0.84
C ALA A 192 -17.43 -17.46 2.01
N VAL A 193 -17.91 -16.91 3.13
CA VAL A 193 -18.33 -17.64 4.33
C VAL A 193 -19.85 -17.54 4.48
N LYS A 194 -20.52 -18.67 4.73
CA LYS A 194 -21.92 -18.71 5.14
C LYS A 194 -22.04 -19.02 6.62
N CYS A 195 -22.99 -18.37 7.27
CA CYS A 195 -23.45 -18.71 8.61
C CYS A 195 -24.61 -19.72 8.53
N ASP A 196 -24.42 -20.91 9.08
CA ASP A 196 -25.49 -21.89 9.33
C ASP A 196 -25.98 -21.74 10.77
N ALA A 197 -26.93 -20.82 10.97
CA ALA A 197 -27.44 -20.49 12.29
C ALA A 197 -28.01 -21.69 13.08
N PRO A 198 -28.76 -22.64 12.47
CA PRO A 198 -29.21 -23.85 13.17
C PRO A 198 -28.09 -24.71 13.78
N SER A 199 -26.91 -24.75 13.15
CA SER A 199 -25.76 -25.53 13.64
C SER A 199 -24.71 -24.67 14.35
N ASN A 200 -24.97 -23.37 14.52
CA ASN A 200 -24.00 -22.40 14.99
C ASN A 200 -22.62 -22.56 14.31
N SER A 201 -22.59 -22.72 12.98
CA SER A 201 -21.33 -22.92 12.25
C SER A 201 -21.12 -21.92 11.12
N PHE A 202 -19.85 -21.55 10.91
CA PHE A 202 -19.40 -20.86 9.71
C PHE A 202 -18.79 -21.87 8.75
N VAL A 203 -19.20 -21.80 7.48
CA VAL A 203 -18.78 -22.72 6.43
C VAL A 203 -18.28 -21.92 5.24
N CYS A 204 -17.05 -22.18 4.80
CA CYS A 204 -16.55 -21.66 3.55
C CYS A 204 -17.31 -22.29 2.37
N CYS A 205 -17.83 -21.45 1.49
CA CYS A 205 -18.72 -21.86 0.40
C CYS A 205 -18.01 -22.15 -0.92
N SER A 206 -16.71 -21.88 -1.01
CA SER A 206 -15.99 -22.11 -2.25
C SER A 206 -15.68 -23.60 -2.40
N GLU A 207 -16.18 -24.20 -3.48
CA GLU A 207 -15.71 -25.52 -3.94
C GLU A 207 -14.25 -25.47 -4.45
N GLY A 208 -13.66 -24.27 -4.60
CA GLY A 208 -12.26 -24.04 -4.96
C GLY A 208 -11.34 -23.74 -3.78
N GLU A 209 -10.03 -23.77 -4.03
CA GLU A 209 -9.01 -23.39 -3.05
C GLU A 209 -9.26 -21.96 -2.54
N ILE A 210 -9.32 -21.81 -1.21
CA ILE A 210 -9.40 -20.50 -0.56
C ILE A 210 -8.14 -19.72 -0.91
N GLN A 211 -8.28 -18.63 -1.66
CA GLN A 211 -7.19 -17.71 -1.97
C GLN A 211 -6.96 -16.78 -0.77
N GLY A 212 -6.24 -17.28 0.23
CA GLY A 212 -5.84 -16.51 1.43
C GLY A 212 -6.58 -16.89 2.70
N GLU A 213 -6.71 -15.91 3.60
CA GLU A 213 -7.29 -16.05 4.93
C GLU A 213 -8.70 -15.44 4.95
N LEU A 214 -9.71 -16.21 5.39
CA LEU A 214 -11.08 -15.69 5.55
C LEU A 214 -11.30 -15.35 7.02
N ILE A 215 -11.48 -14.06 7.30
CA ILE A 215 -11.53 -13.52 8.66
C ILE A 215 -12.98 -13.39 9.11
N ILE A 216 -13.32 -14.00 10.24
CA ILE A 216 -14.61 -13.88 10.92
C ILE A 216 -14.38 -13.14 12.22
N GLN A 217 -15.01 -11.99 12.41
CA GLN A 217 -14.82 -11.13 13.56
C GLN A 217 -16.10 -11.02 14.39
N CYS A 218 -15.95 -11.10 15.70
CA CYS A 218 -17.03 -10.82 16.64
C CYS A 218 -17.46 -9.33 16.57
N PRO A 219 -18.75 -8.98 16.69
CA PRO A 219 -19.18 -7.58 16.68
C PRO A 219 -18.78 -6.81 17.95
N HIS A 220 -18.39 -7.51 19.02
CA HIS A 220 -18.04 -6.91 20.30
C HIS A 220 -16.62 -7.28 20.74
N PRO A 221 -15.94 -6.36 21.44
CA PRO A 221 -14.71 -6.68 22.13
C PRO A 221 -15.01 -7.59 23.32
N LEU A 222 -14.02 -8.37 23.75
CA LEU A 222 -14.06 -9.00 25.06
C LEU A 222 -14.09 -7.92 26.15
N GLY A 223 -14.81 -8.18 27.23
CA GLY A 223 -15.08 -7.25 28.31
C GLY A 223 -15.23 -7.95 29.66
N GLN A 224 -15.59 -7.24 30.73
CA GLN A 224 -15.76 -7.86 32.05
C GLN A 224 -16.86 -8.93 32.09
N GLU A 225 -17.97 -8.67 31.43
CA GLU A 225 -19.11 -9.59 31.37
C GLU A 225 -18.80 -10.80 30.48
N TRP A 226 -17.85 -10.64 29.56
CA TRP A 226 -17.49 -11.63 28.57
C TRP A 226 -15.99 -11.63 28.28
N GLN A 227 -15.24 -12.33 29.14
CA GLN A 227 -13.77 -12.35 29.11
C GLN A 227 -13.20 -13.49 28.28
N HIS A 228 -14.00 -14.48 27.89
CA HIS A 228 -13.55 -15.70 27.25
C HIS A 228 -14.60 -16.23 26.29
N PHE A 229 -14.13 -16.77 25.17
CA PHE A 229 -14.93 -17.23 24.04
C PHE A 229 -14.36 -18.55 23.52
N GLU A 230 -15.22 -19.53 23.24
CA GLU A 230 -14.84 -20.84 22.71
C GLU A 230 -15.35 -21.10 21.28
N ILE A 231 -14.55 -21.84 20.52
CA ILE A 231 -14.91 -22.45 19.25
C ILE A 231 -14.73 -23.96 19.34
N PHE A 232 -15.60 -24.68 18.63
CA PHE A 232 -15.53 -26.12 18.47
C PHE A 232 -15.12 -26.47 17.04
N LEU A 233 -14.06 -27.26 16.92
CA LEU A 233 -13.59 -27.76 15.63
C LEU A 233 -14.39 -29.00 15.23
N SER A 234 -15.46 -28.79 14.47
CA SER A 234 -16.38 -29.86 14.06
C SER A 234 -15.84 -30.73 12.92
N ASP A 235 -14.96 -30.22 12.07
CA ASP A 235 -14.49 -30.90 10.86
C ASP A 235 -13.03 -30.50 10.59
N SER A 236 -12.09 -31.44 10.77
CA SER A 236 -10.72 -31.26 10.28
C SER A 236 -10.60 -32.13 9.04
N SER A 237 -10.23 -31.51 7.92
CA SER A 237 -9.67 -32.25 6.79
C SER A 237 -8.54 -33.18 7.29
N THR A 238 -8.11 -34.16 6.50
CA THR A 238 -6.99 -35.07 6.85
C THR A 238 -5.66 -34.35 7.12
N SER A 239 -5.61 -33.03 7.01
CA SER A 239 -4.47 -32.21 7.38
C SER A 239 -4.59 -31.71 8.83
N ASN A 240 -3.53 -31.88 9.62
CA ASN A 240 -3.47 -31.51 11.05
C ASN A 240 -3.44 -29.99 11.33
N VAL A 241 -3.93 -29.14 10.41
CA VAL A 241 -3.87 -27.68 10.55
C VAL A 241 -5.27 -27.16 10.85
N GLY A 242 -5.49 -26.72 12.09
CA GLY A 242 -6.72 -26.07 12.52
C GLY A 242 -6.85 -24.61 12.04
N PRO A 243 -7.98 -23.95 12.33
CA PRO A 243 -8.12 -22.51 12.11
C PRO A 243 -7.19 -21.73 13.04
N SER A 244 -6.76 -20.55 12.62
CA SER A 244 -6.01 -19.65 13.49
C SER A 244 -6.97 -18.81 14.33
N LEU A 245 -6.62 -18.60 15.60
CA LEU A 245 -7.35 -17.73 16.51
C LEU A 245 -6.61 -16.42 16.71
N MET A 246 -7.33 -15.32 16.74
CA MET A 246 -6.76 -14.00 16.92
C MET A 246 -7.57 -13.14 17.88
N LEU A 247 -6.87 -12.34 18.68
CA LEU A 247 -7.44 -11.20 19.39
C LEU A 247 -6.92 -9.94 18.72
N VAL A 248 -7.81 -9.09 18.23
CA VAL A 248 -7.46 -7.94 17.39
C VAL A 248 -8.10 -6.65 17.90
N GLY A 249 -7.48 -5.50 17.70
CA GLY A 249 -8.21 -4.23 17.65
C GLY A 249 -9.17 -4.24 16.46
N CYS A 250 -10.17 -3.36 16.44
CA CYS A 250 -11.17 -3.38 15.37
C CYS A 250 -10.62 -3.05 13.97
N SER A 251 -9.41 -2.49 13.89
CA SER A 251 -8.62 -2.31 12.68
C SER A 251 -7.16 -2.12 13.04
N PRO A 252 -6.21 -2.30 12.09
CA PRO A 252 -4.82 -1.92 12.30
C PRO A 252 -4.71 -0.46 12.77
N LEU A 253 -3.90 -0.21 13.79
CA LEU A 253 -3.54 1.13 14.23
C LEU A 253 -2.51 1.67 13.23
N HIS A 254 -2.72 2.91 12.80
CA HIS A 254 -1.77 3.60 11.95
C HIS A 254 -1.43 4.98 12.50
N PRO A 255 -0.14 5.30 12.70
CA PRO A 255 1.03 4.42 12.53
C PRO A 255 1.10 3.29 13.59
N PRO A 256 1.65 2.11 13.27
CA PRO A 256 1.77 1.00 14.22
C PRO A 256 2.71 1.38 15.37
N ALA A 257 2.26 1.20 16.61
CA ALA A 257 3.00 1.67 17.77
C ALA A 257 4.33 0.90 17.94
N ALA A 258 5.44 1.62 18.18
CA ALA A 258 6.77 1.01 18.29
C ALA A 258 6.94 -0.03 19.42
N SER A 259 6.04 -0.03 20.41
CA SER A 259 6.05 -1.01 21.50
C SER A 259 5.51 -2.35 21.04
N SER A 260 6.20 -3.45 21.35
CA SER A 260 5.70 -4.78 21.01
C SER A 260 4.48 -5.19 21.86
N LEU A 261 4.22 -4.46 22.95
CA LEU A 261 3.00 -4.54 23.75
C LEU A 261 1.83 -3.79 23.13
N ALA A 262 2.05 -2.80 22.26
CA ALA A 262 0.98 -2.00 21.65
C ALA A 262 0.63 -2.50 20.25
N LYS A 263 0.69 -3.83 20.05
CA LYS A 263 0.29 -4.46 18.79
C LYS A 263 -1.22 -4.42 18.62
N ASP A 264 -1.65 -4.39 17.37
CA ASP A 264 -3.07 -4.36 17.04
C ASP A 264 -3.68 -5.76 17.06
N TYR A 265 -2.85 -6.80 17.14
CA TYR A 265 -3.33 -8.17 17.19
C TYR A 265 -2.35 -9.11 17.90
N ILE A 266 -2.91 -10.22 18.36
CA ILE A 266 -2.18 -11.43 18.75
C ILE A 266 -2.78 -12.59 17.99
N ARG A 267 -1.92 -13.35 17.31
CA ARG A 267 -2.30 -14.57 16.59
C ARG A 267 -1.77 -15.80 17.31
N PHE A 268 -2.63 -16.80 17.38
CA PHE A 268 -2.34 -18.11 17.93
C PHE A 268 -2.56 -19.13 16.83
N ASP A 269 -1.46 -19.62 16.26
CA ASP A 269 -1.46 -20.73 15.32
C ASP A 269 -1.37 -22.03 16.12
N LEU A 270 -2.39 -22.87 15.98
CA LEU A 270 -2.59 -24.05 16.81
C LEU A 270 -2.54 -25.32 15.94
N ASP A 271 -1.64 -26.23 16.30
CA ASP A 271 -1.61 -27.59 15.76
C ASP A 271 -2.70 -28.42 16.48
N SER A 272 -3.95 -28.26 16.07
CA SER A 272 -5.10 -28.93 16.70
C SER A 272 -5.81 -29.87 15.74
N ASN A 273 -6.06 -31.10 16.20
CA ASN A 273 -6.93 -32.06 15.50
C ASN A 273 -8.42 -31.70 15.70
N ALA A 274 -9.33 -32.22 14.86
CA ALA A 274 -10.77 -32.09 15.11
C ALA A 274 -11.19 -32.61 16.49
N GLY A 275 -12.27 -32.03 17.03
CA GLY A 275 -12.88 -32.44 18.29
C GLY A 275 -12.38 -31.71 19.54
N HIS A 276 -11.37 -30.85 19.42
CA HIS A 276 -10.93 -29.97 20.52
C HIS A 276 -11.79 -28.70 20.59
N ARG A 277 -12.01 -28.23 21.83
CA ARG A 277 -12.53 -26.88 22.11
C ARG A 277 -11.37 -25.93 22.24
N LEU A 278 -11.31 -24.91 21.40
CA LEU A 278 -10.30 -23.87 21.49
C LEU A 278 -10.95 -22.59 21.96
N GLY A 279 -10.35 -21.91 22.92
CA GLY A 279 -10.88 -20.65 23.41
C GLY A 279 -9.84 -19.55 23.43
N MET A 280 -10.30 -18.31 23.41
CA MET A 280 -9.47 -17.12 23.59
C MET A 280 -10.09 -16.23 24.64
N GLY A 281 -9.27 -15.57 25.45
CA GLY A 281 -9.76 -14.70 26.49
C GLY A 281 -8.80 -13.58 26.85
N ILE A 282 -9.34 -12.62 27.58
CA ILE A 282 -8.60 -11.54 28.22
C ILE A 282 -8.79 -11.62 29.73
N HIS A 283 -7.72 -11.38 30.47
CA HIS A 283 -7.76 -11.26 31.92
C HIS A 283 -7.21 -9.90 32.34
N TYR A 284 -8.04 -9.14 33.05
CA TYR A 284 -7.71 -7.81 33.53
C TYR A 284 -6.91 -7.85 34.83
N ASN A 285 -6.32 -6.71 35.20
CA ASN A 285 -5.61 -6.59 36.47
C ASN A 285 -6.54 -6.91 37.66
N PRO A 286 -6.26 -7.97 38.44
CA PRO A 286 -7.13 -8.40 39.55
C PRO A 286 -7.31 -7.32 40.62
N GLY A 287 -6.30 -6.46 40.81
CA GLY A 287 -6.34 -5.36 41.77
C GLY A 287 -7.13 -4.13 41.31
N LEU A 288 -7.52 -4.06 40.02
CA LEU A 288 -8.30 -2.95 39.45
C LEU A 288 -9.72 -3.36 39.10
N CYS A 289 -9.93 -4.60 38.65
CA CYS A 289 -11.21 -5.10 38.10
C CYS A 289 -12.41 -4.93 39.07
N GLY A 290 -12.18 -4.95 40.39
CA GLY A 290 -13.24 -4.78 41.39
C GLY A 290 -13.51 -3.33 41.81
N LYS A 291 -12.82 -2.34 41.23
CA LYS A 291 -13.00 -0.92 41.60
C LYS A 291 -14.17 -0.30 40.82
N PRO A 292 -14.93 0.63 41.43
CA PRO A 292 -16.10 1.24 40.79
C PRO A 292 -15.77 2.12 39.57
N ASP A 293 -14.54 2.62 39.48
CA ASP A 293 -14.02 3.44 38.38
C ASP A 293 -13.30 2.62 37.30
N PHE A 294 -13.33 1.28 37.39
CA PHE A 294 -12.72 0.42 36.40
C PHE A 294 -13.44 0.50 35.06
N ASN A 295 -12.72 0.91 34.02
CA ASN A 295 -13.22 0.93 32.66
C ASN A 295 -12.56 -0.21 31.83
N PRO A 296 -13.27 -1.30 31.48
CA PRO A 296 -12.72 -2.39 30.67
C PRO A 296 -12.38 -1.96 29.24
N LYS A 297 -12.92 -0.82 28.78
CA LYS A 297 -12.70 -0.27 27.44
C LYS A 297 -11.56 0.74 27.39
N ALA A 298 -10.93 1.07 28.53
CA ALA A 298 -9.77 1.96 28.56
C ALA A 298 -8.51 1.25 28.08
N GLU A 299 -7.55 2.04 27.57
CA GLU A 299 -6.21 1.57 27.23
C GLU A 299 -5.48 1.09 28.49
N GLN A 300 -5.14 -0.20 28.54
CA GLN A 300 -4.53 -0.81 29.72
C GLN A 300 -3.83 -2.14 29.40
N LEU A 301 -2.91 -2.58 30.26
CA LEU A 301 -2.30 -3.90 30.13
C LEU A 301 -3.29 -5.00 30.51
N VAL A 302 -3.49 -5.96 29.60
CA VAL A 302 -4.34 -7.15 29.78
C VAL A 302 -3.57 -8.42 29.44
N TYR A 303 -3.96 -9.54 30.06
CA TYR A 303 -3.42 -10.87 29.73
C TYR A 303 -4.31 -11.53 28.70
N CYS A 304 -3.85 -11.58 27.46
CA CYS A 304 -4.49 -12.33 26.41
C CYS A 304 -4.03 -13.77 26.46
N TYR A 305 -4.95 -14.72 26.50
CA TYR A 305 -4.65 -16.14 26.62
C TYR A 305 -5.50 -16.99 25.68
N VAL A 306 -5.00 -18.18 25.40
CA VAL A 306 -5.72 -19.20 24.63
C VAL A 306 -5.83 -20.47 25.45
N THR A 307 -6.98 -21.11 25.35
CA THR A 307 -7.31 -22.38 25.97
C THR A 307 -7.49 -23.49 24.94
N ALA A 308 -7.08 -24.71 25.28
CA ALA A 308 -7.53 -25.92 24.61
C ALA A 308 -8.19 -26.81 25.65
N ASP A 309 -9.43 -27.22 25.41
CA ASP A 309 -10.28 -27.99 26.32
C ASP A 309 -10.26 -27.40 27.74
N MET A 310 -10.53 -26.09 27.84
CA MET A 310 -10.50 -25.31 29.08
C MET A 310 -9.15 -25.22 29.81
N LYS A 311 -8.03 -25.62 29.19
CA LYS A 311 -6.68 -25.46 29.76
C LYS A 311 -5.92 -24.37 29.04
N ILE A 312 -5.31 -23.44 29.78
CA ILE A 312 -4.45 -22.40 29.21
C ILE A 312 -3.24 -23.08 28.56
N ILE A 313 -3.06 -22.88 27.25
CA ILE A 313 -1.93 -23.39 26.49
C ILE A 313 -0.91 -22.29 26.16
N SER A 314 -1.35 -21.04 26.07
CA SER A 314 -0.50 -19.88 25.81
C SER A 314 -1.13 -18.60 26.37
N GLY A 315 -0.31 -17.58 26.61
CA GLY A 315 -0.79 -16.25 26.93
C GLY A 315 0.33 -15.21 27.03
N HIS A 316 -0.04 -13.97 26.75
CA HIS A 316 0.88 -12.84 26.64
C HIS A 316 0.24 -11.56 27.18
N MET A 317 1.09 -10.67 27.71
CA MET A 317 0.69 -9.29 28.02
C MET A 317 0.60 -8.47 26.75
N ILE A 318 -0.45 -7.65 26.67
CA ILE A 318 -0.60 -6.64 25.63
C ILE A 318 -1.24 -5.39 26.22
N LEU A 319 -0.90 -4.24 25.67
CA LEU A 319 -1.61 -2.99 25.88
C LEU A 319 -2.86 -3.03 25.00
N GLN A 320 -3.99 -3.35 25.63
CA GLN A 320 -5.29 -3.29 24.99
C GLN A 320 -5.53 -1.85 24.51
N PRO A 321 -5.97 -1.62 23.25
CA PRO A 321 -6.36 -0.30 22.81
C PRO A 321 -7.68 0.14 23.49
N GLU A 322 -7.99 1.43 23.45
CA GLU A 322 -9.33 1.89 23.81
C GLU A 322 -10.36 1.18 22.93
N GLY A 323 -11.46 0.73 23.52
CA GLY A 323 -12.49 -0.06 22.86
C GLY A 323 -12.29 -1.57 22.92
N GLY A 324 -11.12 -2.06 23.34
CA GLY A 324 -10.93 -3.49 23.62
C GLY A 324 -10.41 -4.33 22.46
N LEU A 325 -10.32 -5.64 22.70
CA LEU A 325 -9.86 -6.63 21.72
C LEU A 325 -11.03 -7.52 21.29
N TYR A 326 -11.21 -7.64 19.99
CA TYR A 326 -12.25 -8.39 19.32
C TYR A 326 -11.74 -9.81 19.01
N PRO A 327 -12.52 -10.85 19.36
CA PRO A 327 -12.28 -12.20 18.90
C PRO A 327 -12.35 -12.31 17.38
N VAL A 328 -11.36 -12.98 16.79
CA VAL A 328 -11.29 -13.29 15.36
C VAL A 328 -10.95 -14.76 15.14
N VAL A 329 -11.66 -15.37 14.19
CA VAL A 329 -11.39 -16.71 13.69
C VAL A 329 -10.98 -16.62 12.23
N ILE A 330 -9.86 -17.26 11.87
CA ILE A 330 -9.39 -17.33 10.49
C ILE A 330 -9.65 -18.72 9.93
N LEU A 331 -10.47 -18.79 8.88
CA LEU A 331 -10.60 -19.99 8.07
C LEU A 331 -9.51 -20.02 6.99
N THR A 332 -8.99 -21.22 6.77
CA THR A 332 -7.95 -21.51 5.76
C THR A 332 -8.43 -22.65 4.87
N ASN A 333 -7.73 -22.91 3.76
CA ASN A 333 -8.04 -24.06 2.88
C ASN A 333 -8.02 -25.41 3.62
N LYS A 334 -7.34 -25.50 4.76
CA LYS A 334 -7.25 -26.71 5.60
C LYS A 334 -8.33 -26.78 6.69
N ALA A 335 -8.88 -25.63 7.07
CA ALA A 335 -9.90 -25.46 8.09
C ALA A 335 -11.06 -24.59 7.55
N SER A 336 -11.90 -25.21 6.72
CA SER A 336 -12.98 -24.53 5.99
C SER A 336 -14.30 -24.42 6.77
N ARG A 337 -14.40 -25.09 7.94
CA ARG A 337 -15.59 -25.08 8.78
C ARG A 337 -15.21 -24.94 10.26
N VAL A 338 -15.95 -24.09 10.96
CA VAL A 338 -15.83 -23.92 12.41
C VAL A 338 -17.22 -23.80 13.02
N THR A 339 -17.46 -24.49 14.14
CA THR A 339 -18.64 -24.25 14.98
C THR A 339 -18.24 -23.29 16.07
N VAL A 340 -19.04 -22.26 16.28
CA VAL A 340 -18.80 -21.29 17.34
C VAL A 340 -19.70 -21.63 18.51
N ASP A 341 -19.11 -21.88 19.69
CA ASP A 341 -19.88 -22.12 20.91
C ASP A 341 -20.02 -20.80 21.68
N VAL A 342 -21.09 -20.06 21.40
CA VAL A 342 -21.32 -18.77 22.05
C VAL A 342 -22.02 -18.88 23.41
N GLU A 343 -22.41 -20.09 23.83
CA GLU A 343 -23.15 -20.29 25.08
C GLU A 343 -22.22 -20.63 26.25
N SER A 344 -21.04 -21.20 26.00
CA SER A 344 -20.06 -21.62 27.02
C SER A 344 -19.18 -20.48 27.57
N ASN A 345 -19.78 -19.35 27.95
CA ASN A 345 -19.08 -18.17 28.48
C ASN A 345 -18.60 -18.29 29.95
N CYS A 346 -18.63 -19.47 30.54
CA CYS A 346 -18.22 -19.65 31.92
C CYS A 346 -16.69 -19.78 31.99
N GLN A 347 -15.99 -18.70 32.38
CA GLN A 347 -14.64 -18.84 32.93
C GLN A 347 -14.68 -19.95 33.99
N PRO A 348 -13.95 -21.06 33.83
CA PRO A 348 -13.90 -22.04 34.89
C PRO A 348 -13.33 -21.37 36.13
N VAL A 349 -13.98 -21.54 37.28
CA VAL A 349 -13.55 -20.96 38.57
C VAL A 349 -12.10 -21.34 38.89
N ASP A 350 -11.70 -22.55 38.50
CA ASP A 350 -10.33 -23.07 38.64
C ASP A 350 -9.30 -22.32 37.77
N LEU A 351 -9.72 -21.67 36.69
CA LEU A 351 -8.85 -20.92 35.80
C LEU A 351 -8.47 -19.56 36.37
N LYS A 352 -9.36 -18.92 37.14
CA LYS A 352 -9.16 -17.55 37.61
C LYS A 352 -7.89 -17.38 38.44
N GLN A 353 -7.63 -18.30 39.37
CA GLN A 353 -6.42 -18.25 40.19
C GLN A 353 -5.14 -18.44 39.35
N LEU A 354 -5.18 -19.33 38.34
CA LEU A 354 -4.07 -19.53 37.41
C LEU A 354 -3.83 -18.30 36.53
N LEU A 355 -4.90 -17.62 36.11
CA LEU A 355 -4.84 -16.37 35.36
C LEU A 355 -4.26 -15.24 36.20
N ASP A 356 -4.67 -15.09 37.46
CA ASP A 356 -4.10 -14.09 38.38
C ASP A 356 -2.58 -14.27 38.54
N ILE A 357 -2.14 -15.51 38.76
CA ILE A 357 -0.71 -15.85 38.88
C ILE A 357 0.03 -15.53 37.57
N SER A 358 -0.54 -15.93 36.44
CA SER A 358 0.06 -15.70 35.11
C SER A 358 0.14 -14.21 34.78
N PHE A 359 -0.92 -13.44 35.08
CA PHE A 359 -0.98 -12.00 34.92
C PHE A 359 0.14 -11.32 35.71
N GLN A 360 0.28 -11.61 36.99
CA GLN A 360 1.33 -10.99 37.82
C GLN A 360 2.74 -11.30 37.32
N ARG A 361 2.98 -12.54 36.86
CA ARG A 361 4.27 -12.94 36.29
C ARG A 361 4.61 -12.15 35.04
N GLU A 362 3.66 -12.01 34.10
CA GLU A 362 3.90 -11.32 32.84
C GLU A 362 3.87 -9.80 32.99
N LEU A 363 3.11 -9.25 33.95
CA LEU A 363 3.02 -7.81 34.21
C LEU A 363 4.38 -7.19 34.51
N ILE A 364 5.24 -7.87 35.27
CA ILE A 364 6.59 -7.38 35.59
C ILE A 364 7.43 -7.21 34.32
N LYS A 365 7.35 -8.18 33.40
CA LYS A 365 8.04 -8.13 32.12
C LYS A 365 7.48 -7.01 31.24
N ALA A 366 6.16 -6.91 31.15
CA ALA A 366 5.46 -5.89 30.37
C ALA A 366 5.78 -4.48 30.87
N ASN A 367 5.77 -4.24 32.19
CA ASN A 367 6.14 -2.93 32.74
C ASN A 367 7.59 -2.55 32.41
N LYS A 368 8.51 -3.51 32.48
CA LYS A 368 9.92 -3.29 32.10
C LYS A 368 10.04 -2.93 30.63
N GLU A 369 9.32 -3.63 29.75
CA GLU A 369 9.30 -3.37 28.32
C GLU A 369 8.65 -2.02 27.99
N MET A 370 7.53 -1.69 28.61
CA MET A 370 6.84 -0.41 28.44
C MET A 370 7.75 0.76 28.84
N LEU A 371 8.44 0.67 29.97
CA LEU A 371 9.42 1.68 30.39
C LEU A 371 10.60 1.80 29.42
N ALA A 372 11.08 0.68 28.87
CA ALA A 372 12.13 0.70 27.86
C ALA A 372 11.64 1.33 26.54
N SER A 373 10.40 1.02 26.14
CA SER A 373 9.76 1.57 24.94
C SER A 373 9.56 3.07 25.07
N LEU A 374 8.98 3.55 26.18
CA LEU A 374 8.76 4.98 26.43
C LEU A 374 10.05 5.80 26.31
N ARG A 375 11.17 5.28 26.83
CA ARG A 375 12.48 5.95 26.72
C ARG A 375 13.00 5.99 25.27
N LYS A 376 12.66 4.99 24.45
CA LYS A 376 13.07 4.90 23.05
C LYS A 376 12.21 5.78 22.15
N THR A 377 10.91 5.86 22.42
CA THR A 377 9.92 6.59 21.61
C THR A 377 9.88 8.08 21.91
N GLU A 378 10.36 8.51 23.09
CA GLU A 378 10.37 9.93 23.47
C GLU A 378 11.18 10.78 22.48
N VAL A 379 10.51 11.78 21.88
CA VAL A 379 11.13 12.79 21.03
C VAL A 379 11.45 14.02 21.86
N LYS A 380 12.64 14.59 21.69
CA LYS A 380 13.09 15.78 22.43
C LYS A 380 13.51 16.86 21.45
N GLU A 381 13.32 18.12 21.82
CA GLU A 381 13.65 19.25 20.94
C GLU A 381 15.13 19.26 20.52
N PHE A 382 16.07 18.86 21.38
CA PHE A 382 17.50 18.80 21.02
C PHE A 382 17.83 17.76 19.93
N MET A 383 16.93 16.79 19.71
CA MET A 383 17.04 15.83 18.62
C MET A 383 16.65 16.45 17.27
N LEU A 384 16.10 17.66 17.26
CA LEU A 384 15.69 18.38 16.07
C LEU A 384 16.67 19.49 15.75
N ARG A 385 17.10 19.56 14.49
CA ARG A 385 17.79 20.71 13.91
C ARG A 385 16.78 21.45 13.05
N LYS A 386 16.47 22.69 13.38
CA LYS A 386 15.40 23.45 12.72
C LYS A 386 15.78 24.88 12.37
N SER A 387 15.11 25.39 11.35
CA SER A 387 15.11 26.82 11.03
C SER A 387 14.50 27.63 12.17
N LYS A 388 14.98 28.86 12.36
CA LYS A 388 14.54 29.75 13.45
C LYS A 388 13.03 30.01 13.45
N HIS A 389 12.41 30.05 12.26
CA HIS A 389 11.02 30.45 12.07
C HIS A 389 10.01 29.30 12.12
N VAL A 390 10.46 28.04 12.25
CA VAL A 390 9.54 26.91 12.40
C VAL A 390 9.26 26.68 13.87
N GLU A 391 7.99 26.79 14.22
CA GLU A 391 7.46 26.42 15.52
C GLU A 391 7.31 24.90 15.58
N VAL A 392 7.76 24.30 16.69
CA VAL A 392 7.71 22.85 16.89
C VAL A 392 7.07 22.59 18.23
N THR A 393 5.96 21.86 18.21
CA THR A 393 5.28 21.37 19.41
C THR A 393 5.49 19.88 19.50
N VAL A 394 6.22 19.43 20.51
CA VAL A 394 6.45 17.99 20.76
C VAL A 394 5.28 17.45 21.58
N LEU A 395 4.55 16.49 21.02
CA LEU A 395 3.45 15.77 21.66
C LEU A 395 3.87 14.32 21.92
N PRO A 396 3.13 13.55 22.75
CA PRO A 396 3.51 12.18 23.09
C PRO A 396 3.69 11.25 21.88
N GLU A 397 2.89 11.44 20.83
CA GLU A 397 2.84 10.55 19.66
C GLU A 397 3.51 11.14 18.41
N TYR A 398 3.59 12.48 18.30
CA TYR A 398 4.09 13.16 17.11
C TYR A 398 4.64 14.54 17.44
N CYS A 399 5.33 15.16 16.48
CA CYS A 399 5.69 16.58 16.54
C CYS A 399 4.83 17.38 15.56
N ARG A 400 4.22 18.46 16.01
CA ARG A 400 3.54 19.42 15.12
C ARG A 400 4.53 20.48 14.67
N LEU A 401 4.67 20.65 13.36
CA LEU A 401 5.47 21.71 12.75
C LEU A 401 4.52 22.77 12.20
N HIS A 402 4.76 24.03 12.55
CA HIS A 402 3.99 25.17 12.08
C HIS A 402 4.91 26.25 11.51
N LEU A 403 4.61 26.67 10.28
CA LEU A 403 5.24 27.82 9.63
C LEU A 403 4.16 28.84 9.31
N SER A 404 4.25 30.01 9.95
CA SER A 404 3.30 31.10 9.74
C SER A 404 3.34 31.66 8.32
N HIS A 405 2.18 32.12 7.83
CA HIS A 405 1.97 32.72 6.50
C HIS A 405 2.91 33.89 6.15
N ASP A 406 3.41 34.64 7.14
CA ASP A 406 4.30 35.79 6.95
C ASP A 406 5.77 35.40 6.68
N ARG A 407 6.11 34.11 6.80
CA ARG A 407 7.49 33.62 6.69
C ARG A 407 7.82 33.17 5.28
N LEU A 408 8.55 34.01 4.55
CA LEU A 408 9.02 33.71 3.20
C LEU A 408 10.20 32.74 3.18
N GLY A 409 10.38 32.09 2.03
CA GLY A 409 11.48 31.15 1.78
C GLY A 409 11.24 29.75 2.32
N THR A 410 12.20 28.87 2.07
CA THR A 410 12.18 27.49 2.55
C THR A 410 12.75 27.41 3.95
N HIS A 411 12.10 26.64 4.82
CA HIS A 411 12.52 26.40 6.19
C HIS A 411 12.53 24.90 6.46
N VAL A 412 13.62 24.38 7.00
CA VAL A 412 13.81 22.94 7.23
C VAL A 412 13.76 22.58 8.71
N VAL A 413 13.21 21.40 8.99
CA VAL A 413 13.36 20.64 10.24
C VAL A 413 13.95 19.28 9.89
N GLN A 414 15.04 18.92 10.56
CA GLN A 414 15.73 17.64 10.38
C GLN A 414 15.86 16.93 11.72
N PHE A 415 15.50 15.65 11.76
CA PHE A 415 15.66 14.82 12.95
C PHE A 415 17.05 14.18 12.98
N ARG A 416 17.76 14.35 14.08
CA ARG A 416 19.17 13.95 14.23
C ARG A 416 19.37 12.46 14.42
N ASN A 417 18.31 11.72 14.70
CA ASN A 417 18.38 10.27 14.75
C ASN A 417 18.30 9.72 13.31
N PRO A 418 19.26 8.89 12.89
CA PRO A 418 19.23 8.31 11.55
C PRO A 418 18.14 7.25 11.41
N LEU A 419 17.70 7.04 10.17
CA LEU A 419 16.93 5.89 9.76
C LEU A 419 17.86 4.67 9.70
N VAL A 420 17.43 3.56 10.31
CA VAL A 420 18.15 2.29 10.36
C VAL A 420 17.17 1.16 10.06
N GLU A 421 17.65 -0.06 9.80
CA GLU A 421 16.80 -1.18 9.34
C GLU A 421 15.56 -1.43 10.21
N GLY A 422 15.70 -1.38 11.55
CA GLY A 422 14.59 -1.55 12.50
C GLY A 422 13.77 -0.28 12.81
N SER A 423 14.06 0.84 12.17
CA SER A 423 13.32 2.11 12.27
C SER A 423 13.60 2.93 11.01
N SER A 424 13.24 2.35 9.86
CA SER A 424 13.65 2.80 8.52
C SER A 424 12.66 3.77 7.89
N TYR A 425 11.63 4.17 8.63
CA TYR A 425 10.49 4.91 8.08
C TYR A 425 9.99 5.98 9.04
N PHE A 426 9.46 7.06 8.48
CA PHE A 426 8.72 8.09 9.21
C PHE A 426 7.52 8.58 8.38
N LEU A 427 6.59 9.26 9.04
CA LEU A 427 5.30 9.63 8.47
C LEU A 427 4.98 11.09 8.74
N VAL A 428 4.28 11.73 7.80
CA VAL A 428 3.85 13.12 7.88
C VAL A 428 2.37 13.21 7.48
N CYS A 429 1.55 13.84 8.33
CA CYS A 429 0.17 14.21 8.00
C CYS A 429 0.08 15.69 7.65
N ILE A 430 -0.49 16.01 6.50
CA ILE A 430 -0.62 17.39 6.01
C ILE A 430 -1.91 18.01 6.56
N ARG A 431 -1.79 18.89 7.56
CA ARG A 431 -2.94 19.52 8.24
C ARG A 431 -3.41 20.81 7.60
N SER A 432 -2.49 21.60 7.07
CA SER A 432 -2.83 22.83 6.36
C SER A 432 -1.79 23.08 5.28
N LEU A 433 -2.26 23.11 4.03
CA LEU A 433 -1.42 23.35 2.86
C LEU A 433 -2.26 23.94 1.72
N CYS A 434 -1.96 25.18 1.32
CA CYS A 434 -2.57 25.80 0.16
C CYS A 434 -1.77 25.51 -1.12
N LYS A 435 -2.35 25.87 -2.28
CA LYS A 435 -1.77 25.65 -3.60
C LYS A 435 -0.43 26.37 -3.84
N GLU A 436 -0.23 27.51 -3.18
CA GLU A 436 0.97 28.34 -3.28
C GLU A 436 2.07 27.87 -2.32
N SER A 437 1.68 27.30 -1.19
CA SER A 437 2.60 26.74 -0.19
C SER A 437 3.20 25.41 -0.67
N THR A 438 4.30 24.98 -0.03
CA THR A 438 5.01 23.77 -0.43
C THR A 438 5.64 23.08 0.77
N VAL A 439 5.36 21.79 0.89
CA VAL A 439 6.07 20.84 1.76
C VAL A 439 6.96 19.95 0.90
N GLY A 440 8.15 19.65 1.39
CA GLY A 440 8.99 18.58 0.86
C GLY A 440 9.43 17.63 1.97
N VAL A 441 9.31 16.32 1.71
CA VAL A 441 9.65 15.26 2.66
C VAL A 441 10.75 14.39 2.09
N GLY A 442 11.73 13.98 2.90
CA GLY A 442 12.82 13.16 2.39
C GLY A 442 13.91 12.84 3.40
N VAL A 443 15.07 12.46 2.88
CA VAL A 443 16.24 12.07 3.67
C VAL A 443 17.45 12.84 3.15
N ALA A 444 18.24 13.39 4.07
CA ALA A 444 19.43 14.15 3.75
C ALA A 444 20.51 13.98 4.81
N GLY A 445 21.74 14.36 4.45
CA GLY A 445 22.88 14.30 5.36
C GLY A 445 22.82 15.32 6.51
N ARG A 446 23.70 15.13 7.51
CA ARG A 446 23.81 15.95 8.73
C ARG A 446 23.97 17.44 8.47
N ASP A 447 24.73 17.80 7.45
CA ASP A 447 25.07 19.19 7.11
C ASP A 447 24.10 19.81 6.10
N PHE A 448 22.97 19.14 5.82
CA PHE A 448 21.97 19.64 4.86
C PHE A 448 21.53 21.07 5.22
N PRO A 449 21.49 22.03 4.29
CA PRO A 449 21.17 23.41 4.60
C PRO A 449 19.71 23.57 5.03
N LEU A 450 19.45 24.51 5.93
CA LEU A 450 18.10 24.66 6.52
C LEU A 450 17.13 25.52 5.69
N ASN A 451 17.50 25.82 4.46
CA ASN A 451 16.76 26.69 3.55
C ASN A 451 16.56 26.06 2.15
N GLU A 452 16.61 24.73 2.07
CA GLU A 452 16.52 23.98 0.82
C GLU A 452 15.58 22.78 0.94
N PHE A 453 15.06 22.31 -0.20
CA PHE A 453 14.19 21.13 -0.23
C PHE A 453 15.01 19.85 -0.33
N PRO A 454 14.70 18.79 0.44
CA PRO A 454 15.36 17.49 0.29
C PRO A 454 15.17 16.98 -1.15
N GLY A 455 16.21 16.35 -1.70
CA GLY A 455 16.29 15.92 -3.10
C GLY A 455 16.87 16.98 -4.04
N LYS A 456 16.81 18.29 -3.71
CA LYS A 456 17.34 19.36 -4.57
C LYS A 456 18.85 19.62 -4.41
N LEU A 457 19.49 18.99 -3.43
CA LEU A 457 20.94 19.07 -3.21
C LEU A 457 21.54 17.69 -3.01
N THR A 458 22.86 17.58 -3.18
CA THR A 458 23.59 16.32 -3.00
C THR A 458 24.28 16.29 -1.64
N PRO A 459 24.27 15.16 -0.90
CA PRO A 459 23.44 13.96 -1.09
C PRO A 459 22.08 14.10 -0.40
N SER A 460 20.99 14.06 -1.15
CA SER A 460 19.64 14.00 -0.58
C SER A 460 18.62 13.44 -1.58
N VAL A 461 17.54 12.90 -1.03
CA VAL A 461 16.36 12.45 -1.77
C VAL A 461 15.12 13.06 -1.14
N GLY A 462 14.11 13.41 -1.94
CA GLY A 462 12.88 13.97 -1.40
C GLY A 462 11.74 14.05 -2.40
N TRP A 463 10.54 14.29 -1.89
CA TRP A 463 9.31 14.38 -2.65
C TRP A 463 8.59 15.68 -2.31
N ILE A 464 8.25 16.47 -3.34
CA ILE A 464 7.76 17.84 -3.18
C ILE A 464 6.28 17.93 -3.57
N SER A 465 5.45 18.45 -2.67
CA SER A 465 3.99 18.57 -2.84
C SER A 465 3.56 19.35 -4.08
N GLN A 466 4.22 20.47 -4.36
CA GLN A 466 3.80 21.45 -5.36
C GLN A 466 3.73 20.87 -6.78
N ASP A 467 4.76 20.12 -7.18
CA ASP A 467 4.88 19.49 -8.49
C ASP A 467 4.68 17.98 -8.45
N GLY A 468 4.65 17.38 -7.26
CA GLY A 468 4.49 15.96 -7.03
C GLY A 468 5.73 15.13 -7.37
N LYS A 469 6.86 15.78 -7.69
CA LYS A 469 8.02 15.10 -8.24
C LYS A 469 8.91 14.50 -7.16
N LEU A 470 9.48 13.36 -7.50
CA LEU A 470 10.51 12.69 -6.73
C LEU A 470 11.89 13.20 -7.17
N TYR A 471 12.63 13.76 -6.23
CA TYR A 471 13.93 14.38 -6.44
C TYR A 471 15.06 13.58 -5.80
N ARG A 472 16.19 13.50 -6.49
CA ARG A 472 17.48 13.01 -5.96
C ARG A 472 18.59 13.91 -6.45
N ASN A 473 19.47 14.37 -5.56
CA ASN A 473 20.72 15.05 -5.93
C ASN A 473 20.55 16.15 -7.02
N SER A 474 19.51 16.99 -6.91
CA SER A 474 19.12 18.06 -7.84
C SER A 474 18.37 17.65 -9.11
N ARG A 475 18.12 16.35 -9.32
CA ARG A 475 17.39 15.80 -10.47
C ARG A 475 16.02 15.27 -10.06
N CYS A 476 15.13 15.12 -11.04
CA CYS A 476 13.82 14.49 -10.90
C CYS A 476 13.52 13.51 -12.05
N ASP A 477 14.56 12.93 -12.64
CA ASP A 477 14.49 11.96 -13.73
C ASP A 477 14.29 10.53 -13.18
N GLY A 478 13.10 10.29 -12.60
CA GLY A 478 12.70 8.96 -12.13
C GLY A 478 11.94 8.14 -13.18
N ASN A 479 11.74 6.85 -12.91
CA ASN A 479 10.84 5.99 -13.69
C ASN A 479 9.37 6.46 -13.58
N LEU A 480 9.04 7.15 -12.49
CA LEU A 480 7.70 7.63 -12.14
C LEU A 480 7.74 9.14 -11.95
N SER A 481 6.65 9.82 -12.31
CA SER A 481 6.50 11.26 -12.09
C SER A 481 6.28 11.63 -10.63
N GLY A 482 5.89 10.66 -9.80
CA GLY A 482 5.28 10.87 -8.49
C GLY A 482 3.85 11.40 -8.60
N ASP A 483 3.27 11.77 -7.45
CA ASP A 483 1.95 12.36 -7.32
C ASP A 483 2.01 13.63 -6.46
N LYS A 484 1.09 14.56 -6.67
CA LYS A 484 0.97 15.73 -5.78
C LYS A 484 0.33 15.31 -4.47
N TYR A 485 0.65 15.99 -3.39
CA TYR A 485 -0.03 15.82 -2.12
C TYR A 485 -0.45 17.18 -1.55
N ARG A 486 -1.55 17.17 -0.79
CA ARG A 486 -2.30 18.32 -0.32
C ARG A 486 -2.72 18.14 1.13
N GLU A 487 -3.37 19.16 1.67
CA GLU A 487 -4.12 19.04 2.93
C GLU A 487 -5.05 17.82 2.88
N GLY A 488 -5.10 17.06 3.97
CA GLY A 488 -5.80 15.78 3.98
C GLY A 488 -4.91 14.56 3.75
N ASP A 489 -3.73 14.73 3.13
CA ASP A 489 -2.87 13.60 2.78
C ASP A 489 -1.92 13.18 3.90
N MET A 490 -1.64 11.89 3.93
CA MET A 490 -0.57 11.25 4.69
C MET A 490 0.55 10.84 3.74
N VAL A 491 1.78 11.28 4.02
CA VAL A 491 2.96 10.96 3.21
C VAL A 491 4.01 10.27 4.05
N THR A 492 4.65 9.24 3.51
CA THR A 492 5.69 8.48 4.20
C THR A 492 6.95 8.34 3.36
N VAL A 493 8.06 8.15 4.05
CA VAL A 493 9.35 7.81 3.43
C VAL A 493 9.90 6.60 4.16
N GLN A 494 10.19 5.53 3.42
CA GLN A 494 10.86 4.34 3.90
C GLN A 494 12.22 4.19 3.22
N MET A 495 13.26 3.93 3.99
CA MET A 495 14.60 3.63 3.49
C MET A 495 14.86 2.13 3.49
N VAL A 496 14.91 1.53 2.32
CA VAL A 496 15.30 0.13 2.17
C VAL A 496 16.80 0.08 1.86
N THR A 497 17.55 -0.60 2.73
CA THR A 497 19.01 -0.67 2.65
C THR A 497 19.42 -2.03 2.10
N PHE A 498 20.20 -2.05 1.03
CA PHE A 498 20.58 -3.29 0.33
C PHE A 498 22.08 -3.47 0.22
N ALA A 499 22.84 -2.38 0.19
CA ALA A 499 24.29 -2.39 0.12
C ALA A 499 24.89 -1.45 1.17
N LYS A 500 26.22 -1.47 1.31
CA LYS A 500 26.93 -0.61 2.25
C LYS A 500 26.67 0.89 2.00
N ASN A 501 26.64 1.30 0.74
CA ASN A 501 26.60 2.71 0.33
C ASN A 501 25.39 3.11 -0.53
N MET A 502 24.43 2.21 -0.73
CA MET A 502 23.24 2.48 -1.54
C MET A 502 21.98 1.96 -0.88
N SER A 503 20.93 2.75 -1.01
CA SER A 503 19.62 2.48 -0.46
C SER A 503 18.57 3.05 -1.41
N VAL A 504 17.34 2.57 -1.28
CA VAL A 504 16.20 3.09 -2.04
C VAL A 504 15.24 3.74 -1.04
N ALA A 505 14.84 4.97 -1.34
CA ALA A 505 13.70 5.60 -0.70
C ALA A 505 12.43 5.16 -1.43
N LEU A 506 11.50 4.55 -0.71
CA LEU A 506 10.13 4.31 -1.15
C LEU A 506 9.25 5.42 -0.57
N PHE A 507 8.55 6.14 -1.44
CA PHE A 507 7.59 7.17 -1.07
C PHE A 507 6.17 6.63 -1.20
N THR A 508 5.33 6.98 -0.23
CA THR A 508 3.95 6.51 -0.17
C THR A 508 3.01 7.66 0.17
N LYS A 509 1.82 7.67 -0.43
CA LYS A 509 0.73 8.62 -0.18
C LYS A 509 -0.51 7.85 0.25
N ASN A 510 -1.08 8.14 1.41
CA ASN A 510 -2.29 7.48 1.91
C ASN A 510 -2.19 5.95 1.82
N LEU A 511 -1.00 5.41 2.17
CA LEU A 511 -0.64 4.00 2.02
C LEU A 511 -0.61 3.41 0.60
N HIS A 512 -0.60 4.25 -0.44
CA HIS A 512 -0.31 3.82 -1.80
C HIS A 512 1.12 4.21 -2.21
N PRO A 513 1.93 3.25 -2.69
CA PRO A 513 3.25 3.55 -3.24
C PRO A 513 3.18 4.55 -4.38
N VAL A 514 4.00 5.59 -4.32
CA VAL A 514 4.06 6.66 -5.33
C VAL A 514 5.30 6.51 -6.19
N GLY A 515 6.39 6.01 -5.61
CA GLY A 515 7.58 5.67 -6.37
C GLY A 515 8.80 5.41 -5.51
N THR A 516 9.82 4.89 -6.18
CA THR A 516 11.11 4.53 -5.59
C THR A 516 12.21 5.41 -6.14
N VAL A 517 13.21 5.75 -5.32
CA VAL A 517 14.35 6.60 -5.71
C VAL A 517 15.63 6.16 -5.02
N TYR A 518 16.75 6.11 -5.75
CA TYR A 518 18.04 5.86 -5.11
C TYR A 518 18.49 6.99 -4.19
N TYR A 519 19.05 6.59 -3.05
CA TYR A 519 19.80 7.45 -2.14
C TYR A 519 21.24 6.97 -2.04
N THR A 520 22.17 7.82 -2.49
CA THR A 520 23.60 7.55 -2.53
C THR A 520 24.30 8.28 -1.39
N GLN A 521 24.23 7.68 -0.19
CA GLN A 521 24.95 8.14 0.99
C GLN A 521 25.71 6.95 1.58
N SER A 522 27.03 7.10 1.72
CA SER A 522 27.89 6.03 2.23
C SER A 522 27.82 5.90 3.74
N ASN A 523 27.56 7.02 4.44
CA ASN A 523 27.45 7.01 5.89
C ASN A 523 25.99 6.84 6.34
N ARG A 524 25.65 5.65 6.85
CA ARG A 524 24.30 5.37 7.39
C ARG A 524 23.91 6.28 8.56
N ALA A 525 24.86 6.84 9.30
CA ALA A 525 24.57 7.80 10.36
C ALA A 525 24.04 9.16 9.84
N ASP A 526 24.06 9.37 8.53
CA ASP A 526 23.59 10.58 7.85
C ASP A 526 22.28 10.33 7.08
N PHE A 527 21.54 9.26 7.41
CA PHE A 527 20.21 8.99 6.85
C PHE A 527 19.17 9.73 7.69
N LEU A 528 19.21 11.06 7.71
CA LEU A 528 18.40 11.86 8.62
C LEU A 528 17.06 12.26 7.98
N PRO A 529 15.91 11.95 8.63
CA PRO A 529 14.60 12.45 8.21
C PRO A 529 14.62 13.98 8.11
N THR A 530 14.23 14.50 6.96
CA THR A 530 14.34 15.93 6.64
C THR A 530 13.05 16.42 6.01
N ILE A 531 12.47 17.48 6.57
CA ILE A 531 11.23 18.09 6.13
C ILE A 531 11.45 19.57 5.86
N ALA A 532 11.02 20.03 4.70
CA ALA A 532 11.09 21.42 4.27
C ALA A 532 9.69 22.01 4.12
N LEU A 533 9.50 23.24 4.60
CA LEU A 533 8.25 23.99 4.59
C LEU A 533 8.46 25.33 3.88
N CYS A 534 7.50 25.73 3.05
CA CYS A 534 7.46 27.03 2.40
C CYS A 534 6.02 27.54 2.42
N SER A 535 5.77 28.65 3.11
CA SER A 535 4.41 29.16 3.37
C SER A 535 3.80 29.86 2.15
N ASN A 536 4.62 30.64 1.42
CA ASN A 536 4.20 31.48 0.30
C ASN A 536 2.89 32.27 0.54
N GLY A 537 2.71 32.80 1.76
CA GLY A 537 1.55 33.63 2.10
C GLY A 537 0.40 32.89 2.79
N SER A 538 0.52 31.58 3.04
CA SER A 538 -0.43 30.79 3.81
C SER A 538 0.28 29.97 4.88
N SER A 539 -0.30 29.86 6.06
CA SER A 539 0.31 29.05 7.12
C SER A 539 0.37 27.59 6.70
N VAL A 540 1.46 26.90 7.05
CA VAL A 540 1.65 25.48 6.81
C VAL A 540 1.70 24.77 8.15
N VAL A 541 0.84 23.77 8.32
CA VAL A 541 0.79 22.94 9.54
C VAL A 541 0.89 21.49 9.13
N ILE A 542 1.80 20.75 9.75
CA ILE A 542 1.94 19.30 9.55
C ILE A 542 2.21 18.60 10.87
N ASP A 543 1.77 17.35 10.98
CA ASP A 543 2.10 16.46 12.10
C ASP A 543 3.11 15.41 11.62
N VAL A 544 4.18 15.19 12.39
CA VAL A 544 5.29 14.30 12.03
C VAL A 544 5.46 13.20 13.06
N PHE A 545 5.30 11.97 12.62
CA PHE A 545 5.55 10.75 13.40
C PHE A 545 6.94 10.24 13.03
N TRP A 546 7.91 10.56 13.89
CA TRP A 546 9.31 10.17 13.69
C TRP A 546 9.51 8.66 13.80
N GLN A 547 10.60 8.15 13.27
CA GLN A 547 10.87 6.70 13.20
C GLN A 547 10.95 5.99 14.55
N ASN A 548 11.17 6.72 15.63
CA ASN A 548 11.25 6.16 16.97
C ASN A 548 9.88 5.95 17.62
N VAL A 549 8.82 6.60 17.12
CA VAL A 549 7.44 6.38 17.59
C VAL A 549 6.70 5.33 16.78
N VAL A 550 7.25 4.92 15.62
CA VAL A 550 6.61 3.93 14.74
C VAL A 550 7.39 2.63 14.65
N GLN A 551 6.66 1.50 14.66
CA GLN A 551 7.23 0.16 14.68
C GLN A 551 7.84 -0.28 13.35
N ALA A 552 7.09 -0.15 12.27
CA ALA A 552 7.43 -0.74 10.99
C ALA A 552 6.78 0.02 9.85
N ALA A 553 7.45 0.03 8.70
CA ALA A 553 6.88 0.54 7.47
C ALA A 553 5.73 -0.36 6.99
N PRO A 554 4.76 0.19 6.25
CA PRO A 554 3.76 -0.61 5.56
C PRO A 554 4.42 -1.66 4.65
N ALA A 555 3.88 -2.88 4.65
CA ALA A 555 4.31 -3.94 3.75
C ALA A 555 3.43 -3.92 2.49
N PHE A 556 4.07 -3.86 1.32
CA PHE A 556 3.39 -3.83 0.02
C PHE A 556 3.54 -5.17 -0.69
N SER A 557 2.42 -5.83 -0.92
CA SER A 557 2.39 -7.05 -1.74
C SER A 557 2.67 -6.75 -3.21
N VAL A 558 3.69 -7.38 -3.77
CA VAL A 558 4.03 -7.29 -5.21
C VAL A 558 3.04 -7.99 -6.13
N ILE A 559 2.16 -8.84 -5.59
CA ILE A 559 1.08 -9.50 -6.37
C ILE A 559 -0.25 -8.73 -6.33
N ASN A 560 -0.40 -7.76 -5.42
CA ASN A 560 -1.57 -6.88 -5.39
C ASN A 560 -1.27 -5.61 -6.18
N LEU A 561 -1.96 -5.41 -7.30
CA LEU A 561 -1.76 -4.25 -8.18
C LEU A 561 -2.09 -2.90 -7.54
N GLU A 562 -2.96 -2.85 -6.52
CA GLU A 562 -3.20 -1.61 -5.76
C GLU A 562 -1.99 -1.16 -4.93
N HIS A 563 -1.04 -2.06 -4.70
CA HIS A 563 0.22 -1.77 -4.03
C HIS A 563 1.35 -1.44 -5.00
N TRP A 564 1.08 -1.39 -6.31
CA TRP A 564 2.06 -0.93 -7.27
C TRP A 564 2.10 0.60 -7.29
N CYS A 565 3.22 1.15 -7.75
CA CYS A 565 3.33 2.58 -8.01
C CYS A 565 2.59 2.87 -9.32
N LEU A 566 1.35 3.36 -9.20
CA LEU A 566 0.47 3.64 -10.32
C LEU A 566 0.47 5.13 -10.70
N PRO A 567 0.25 5.48 -11.97
CA PRO A 567 -0.03 6.86 -12.36
C PRO A 567 -1.24 7.42 -11.63
N ALA A 568 -1.23 8.73 -11.32
CA ALA A 568 -2.31 9.39 -10.60
C ALA A 568 -3.67 9.22 -11.33
N GLY A 569 -4.69 8.78 -10.59
CA GLY A 569 -6.04 8.54 -11.11
C GLY A 569 -6.21 7.20 -11.83
N SER A 570 -5.26 6.26 -11.68
CA SER A 570 -5.45 4.88 -12.14
C SER A 570 -6.38 4.10 -11.21
N THR A 571 -7.07 3.08 -11.74
CA THR A 571 -7.90 2.15 -10.98
C THR A 571 -7.49 0.71 -11.27
N VAL A 572 -7.84 -0.22 -10.38
CA VAL A 572 -7.49 -1.64 -10.49
C VAL A 572 -8.76 -2.48 -10.46
N ASP A 573 -8.96 -3.31 -11.48
CA ASP A 573 -9.94 -4.39 -11.46
C ASP A 573 -9.28 -5.69 -10.97
N HIS A 574 -9.56 -6.05 -9.72
CA HIS A 574 -9.04 -7.26 -9.08
C HIS A 574 -9.54 -8.56 -9.70
N ARG A 575 -10.70 -8.54 -10.38
CA ARG A 575 -11.26 -9.76 -10.99
C ARG A 575 -10.46 -10.19 -12.20
N THR A 576 -9.95 -9.21 -12.93
CA THR A 576 -9.16 -9.43 -14.14
C THR A 576 -7.68 -9.13 -13.95
N ASN A 577 -7.27 -8.62 -12.78
CA ASN A 577 -5.94 -8.07 -12.53
C ASN A 577 -5.53 -7.03 -13.58
N THR A 578 -6.46 -6.13 -13.91
CA THR A 578 -6.26 -5.09 -14.93
C THR A 578 -6.11 -3.73 -14.27
N VAL A 579 -5.03 -3.02 -14.60
CA VAL A 579 -4.86 -1.61 -14.26
C VAL A 579 -5.45 -0.78 -15.39
N TYR A 580 -6.35 0.15 -15.05
CA TYR A 580 -6.85 1.18 -15.96
C TYR A 580 -6.18 2.50 -15.61
N VAL A 581 -5.60 3.16 -16.60
CA VAL A 581 -4.94 4.46 -16.46
C VAL A 581 -5.77 5.51 -17.19
N LYS A 582 -5.90 6.70 -16.58
CA LYS A 582 -6.58 7.84 -17.20
C LYS A 582 -5.92 8.22 -18.53
N ASP A 583 -6.70 8.74 -19.47
CA ASP A 583 -6.24 9.24 -20.76
C ASP A 583 -4.96 10.07 -20.63
N HIS A 584 -3.94 9.68 -21.40
CA HIS A 584 -2.61 10.28 -21.36
C HIS A 584 -2.07 10.49 -22.78
N HIS A 585 -1.29 11.57 -22.94
CA HIS A 585 -0.68 11.99 -24.20
C HIS A 585 0.82 11.65 -24.27
N ALA A 586 1.39 11.18 -23.17
CA ALA A 586 2.79 10.83 -23.04
C ALA A 586 2.88 9.49 -22.30
N PRO A 587 3.90 8.66 -22.57
CA PRO A 587 4.01 7.36 -21.93
C PRO A 587 3.97 7.46 -20.41
N VAL A 588 3.24 6.55 -19.79
CA VAL A 588 3.08 6.43 -18.33
C VAL A 588 3.66 5.11 -17.85
N ALA A 589 4.17 5.10 -16.63
CA ALA A 589 4.85 3.94 -16.05
C ALA A 589 4.09 3.40 -14.86
N ILE A 590 4.09 2.08 -14.73
CA ILE A 590 3.59 1.32 -13.57
C ILE A 590 4.76 0.50 -13.06
N GLN A 591 5.14 0.67 -11.79
CA GLN A 591 6.33 0.02 -11.21
C GLN A 591 5.94 -0.77 -9.95
N ALA A 592 6.52 -1.95 -9.75
CA ALA A 592 6.38 -2.65 -8.48
C ALA A 592 7.04 -1.82 -7.34
N PRO A 593 6.54 -1.92 -6.09
CA PRO A 593 7.10 -1.18 -4.96
C PRO A 593 8.46 -1.75 -4.48
N TYR A 594 8.74 -3.01 -4.83
CA TYR A 594 9.95 -3.74 -4.46
C TYR A 594 10.56 -4.42 -5.69
N SER A 595 11.87 -4.69 -5.62
CA SER A 595 12.56 -5.43 -6.67
C SER A 595 12.15 -6.90 -6.68
N LEU A 596 12.37 -7.57 -7.81
CA LEU A 596 12.41 -9.01 -7.85
C LEU A 596 13.45 -9.53 -6.83
N HIS A 597 13.10 -10.61 -6.16
CA HIS A 597 13.88 -11.32 -5.14
C HIS A 597 13.56 -12.82 -5.23
N LYS A 598 14.18 -13.68 -4.41
CA LYS A 598 14.00 -15.13 -4.51
C LYS A 598 12.55 -15.61 -4.33
N GLY A 599 11.73 -14.87 -3.58
CA GLY A 599 10.31 -15.17 -3.37
C GLY A 599 9.36 -14.58 -4.43
N PHE A 600 9.86 -13.67 -5.26
CA PHE A 600 9.12 -13.04 -6.36
C PHE A 600 10.15 -12.72 -7.45
N ASN A 601 10.44 -13.70 -8.31
CA ASN A 601 11.54 -13.62 -9.27
C ASN A 601 11.06 -13.54 -10.73
N HIS A 602 9.76 -13.45 -10.97
CA HIS A 602 9.18 -13.44 -12.31
C HIS A 602 7.84 -12.69 -12.32
N PHE A 603 7.53 -11.97 -13.40
CA PHE A 603 6.23 -11.34 -13.61
C PHE A 603 5.87 -11.34 -15.10
N GLU A 604 4.58 -11.44 -15.43
CA GLU A 604 4.07 -11.40 -16.80
C GLU A 604 2.94 -10.37 -16.96
N VAL A 605 2.83 -9.86 -18.18
CA VAL A 605 1.80 -8.95 -18.65
C VAL A 605 1.05 -9.62 -19.79
N ARG A 606 -0.28 -9.64 -19.72
CA ARG A 606 -1.14 -10.09 -20.81
C ARG A 606 -1.38 -8.96 -21.79
N LEU A 607 -1.11 -9.18 -23.06
CA LEU A 607 -1.37 -8.21 -24.12
C LEU A 607 -2.86 -8.21 -24.47
N THR A 608 -3.62 -7.23 -23.99
CA THR A 608 -5.10 -7.23 -24.12
C THR A 608 -5.64 -6.57 -25.38
N LYS A 609 -4.87 -5.68 -26.02
CA LYS A 609 -5.32 -4.90 -27.18
C LYS A 609 -4.53 -5.22 -28.43
N HIS A 610 -5.20 -5.14 -29.58
CA HIS A 610 -4.54 -5.18 -30.88
C HIS A 610 -3.56 -4.02 -31.01
N PHE A 611 -2.31 -4.36 -31.34
CA PHE A 611 -1.25 -3.40 -31.59
C PHE A 611 -0.86 -3.38 -33.07
N SER A 612 -0.38 -2.23 -33.52
CA SER A 612 0.08 -1.94 -34.88
C SER A 612 1.20 -0.91 -34.83
N SER A 613 1.76 -0.54 -35.98
CA SER A 613 2.71 0.59 -36.08
C SER A 613 2.16 1.91 -35.54
N HIS A 614 0.82 2.06 -35.47
CA HIS A 614 0.14 3.26 -34.96
C HIS A 614 -0.35 3.10 -33.51
N PHE A 615 -0.42 1.88 -32.99
CA PHE A 615 -0.87 1.60 -31.63
C PHE A 615 0.10 0.61 -31.00
N LEU A 616 1.08 1.12 -30.27
CA LEU A 616 2.17 0.31 -29.75
C LEU A 616 1.69 -0.54 -28.56
N PRO A 617 2.21 -1.77 -28.39
CA PRO A 617 1.96 -2.56 -27.20
C PRO A 617 2.67 -1.94 -25.98
N PRO A 618 2.31 -2.36 -24.74
CA PRO A 618 3.06 -1.96 -23.56
C PRO A 618 4.51 -2.44 -23.65
N ALA A 619 5.44 -1.63 -23.13
CA ALA A 619 6.83 -2.05 -22.95
C ALA A 619 6.99 -2.70 -21.58
N ILE A 620 7.64 -3.86 -21.53
CA ILE A 620 7.78 -4.70 -20.34
C ILE A 620 9.25 -4.71 -19.95
N ILE A 621 9.53 -4.22 -18.75
CA ILE A 621 10.87 -3.75 -18.37
C ILE A 621 11.25 -4.31 -16.99
N LEU A 622 12.51 -4.74 -16.85
CA LEU A 622 13.19 -4.77 -15.56
C LEU A 622 14.01 -3.49 -15.44
N SER A 623 13.79 -2.69 -14.40
CA SER A 623 14.48 -1.42 -14.21
C SER A 623 15.13 -1.35 -12.83
N THR A 624 16.16 -0.54 -12.66
CA THR A 624 16.55 -0.05 -11.35
C THR A 624 15.43 0.79 -10.71
N ALA A 625 15.51 1.09 -9.41
CA ALA A 625 14.53 1.97 -8.74
C ALA A 625 14.38 3.31 -9.48
N THR A 626 15.52 3.90 -9.83
CA THR A 626 15.67 5.05 -10.75
C THR A 626 16.98 4.90 -11.52
N PRO A 627 17.12 5.46 -12.73
CA PRO A 627 18.35 5.34 -13.53
C PRO A 627 19.62 5.66 -12.73
N LEU A 628 20.70 4.89 -12.87
CA LEU A 628 21.94 5.13 -12.12
C LEU A 628 22.63 6.42 -12.58
N GLU A 629 23.35 7.07 -11.66
CA GLU A 629 24.12 8.27 -11.96
C GLU A 629 25.55 8.19 -11.38
N PRO A 630 26.59 8.35 -12.21
CA PRO A 630 26.51 8.34 -13.68
C PRO A 630 26.02 6.97 -14.20
N PRO A 631 25.49 6.89 -15.43
CA PRO A 631 25.18 5.61 -16.05
C PRO A 631 26.42 4.70 -16.01
N PRO A 632 26.25 3.40 -15.74
CA PRO A 632 27.37 2.48 -15.67
C PRO A 632 28.10 2.43 -17.02
N LYS A 633 29.44 2.54 -16.99
CA LYS A 633 30.29 2.27 -18.16
C LYS A 633 30.53 0.77 -18.31
N SER A 634 29.44 0.03 -18.49
CA SER A 634 29.45 -1.43 -18.54
C SER A 634 28.36 -1.94 -19.47
N CYS A 635 28.63 -3.06 -20.13
CA CYS A 635 27.63 -3.77 -20.92
C CYS A 635 26.84 -4.79 -20.07
N LEU A 636 27.33 -5.07 -18.86
CA LEU A 636 26.72 -6.02 -17.92
C LEU A 636 25.99 -5.33 -16.77
N LYS A 637 26.41 -4.12 -16.35
CA LYS A 637 25.64 -3.29 -15.41
C LYS A 637 24.68 -2.42 -16.20
N LEU A 638 23.38 -2.66 -16.05
CA LEU A 638 22.34 -1.96 -16.81
C LEU A 638 21.34 -1.28 -15.89
N ASP A 639 20.86 -0.12 -16.31
CA ASP A 639 19.75 0.56 -15.65
C ASP A 639 18.42 -0.15 -15.90
N TYR A 640 18.28 -0.78 -17.08
CA TYR A 640 17.07 -1.51 -17.45
C TYR A 640 17.33 -2.60 -18.50
N LEU A 641 16.46 -3.60 -18.51
CA LEU A 641 16.26 -4.58 -19.57
C LEU A 641 14.84 -4.39 -20.10
N ARG A 642 14.69 -4.07 -21.38
CA ARG A 642 13.40 -3.74 -21.98
C ARG A 642 13.07 -4.70 -23.10
N PHE A 643 11.86 -5.24 -23.06
CA PHE A 643 11.20 -5.84 -24.22
C PHE A 643 10.07 -4.91 -24.66
N TRP A 644 10.08 -4.53 -25.95
CA TRP A 644 9.02 -3.75 -26.54
C TRP A 644 8.76 -4.30 -27.94
N ALA A 645 7.58 -4.90 -28.13
CA ALA A 645 7.20 -5.60 -29.35
C ALA A 645 6.86 -4.63 -30.49
N VAL A 646 7.89 -3.94 -30.99
CA VAL A 646 7.84 -3.00 -32.12
C VAL A 646 8.70 -3.50 -33.27
N ASP A 647 8.42 -3.01 -34.47
CA ASP A 647 9.15 -3.36 -35.70
C ASP A 647 9.20 -4.88 -35.93
N GLN A 648 10.39 -5.45 -36.16
CA GLN A 648 10.56 -6.88 -36.45
C GLN A 648 10.11 -7.78 -35.29
N THR A 649 10.07 -7.25 -34.07
CA THR A 649 9.72 -8.00 -32.86
C THR A 649 8.21 -8.06 -32.62
N SER A 650 7.41 -7.28 -33.36
CA SER A 650 5.95 -7.31 -33.23
C SER A 650 5.33 -8.62 -33.72
N SER A 651 6.07 -9.42 -34.51
CA SER A 651 5.66 -10.75 -34.95
C SER A 651 5.87 -11.83 -33.88
N LEU A 652 6.65 -11.55 -32.83
CA LEU A 652 6.98 -12.50 -31.77
C LEU A 652 5.86 -12.64 -30.74
N VAL A 653 4.91 -11.70 -30.73
CA VAL A 653 3.82 -11.65 -29.78
C VAL A 653 2.52 -11.26 -30.49
N GLN A 654 1.41 -11.73 -29.97
CA GLN A 654 0.06 -11.40 -30.42
C GLN A 654 -0.83 -11.03 -29.24
N VAL A 655 -2.02 -10.51 -29.54
CA VAL A 655 -3.04 -10.26 -28.53
C VAL A 655 -3.39 -11.57 -27.82
N GLY A 656 -3.48 -11.51 -26.50
CA GLY A 656 -3.71 -12.64 -25.62
C GLY A 656 -2.44 -13.26 -25.06
N ASP A 657 -1.27 -12.99 -25.65
CA ASP A 657 0.00 -13.53 -25.16
C ASP A 657 0.38 -12.97 -23.79
N LEU A 658 1.03 -13.82 -23.00
CA LEU A 658 1.70 -13.45 -21.75
C LEU A 658 3.16 -13.14 -22.04
N VAL A 659 3.64 -11.97 -21.63
CA VAL A 659 5.02 -11.56 -21.87
C VAL A 659 5.61 -11.06 -20.56
N GLY A 660 6.81 -11.50 -20.21
CA GLY A 660 7.34 -11.22 -18.88
C GLY A 660 8.84 -11.38 -18.74
N TRP A 661 9.36 -10.95 -17.61
CA TRP A 661 10.76 -11.13 -17.26
C TRP A 661 10.88 -11.93 -15.96
N GLY A 662 11.93 -12.74 -15.87
CA GLY A 662 12.33 -13.35 -14.62
C GLY A 662 13.83 -13.31 -14.37
N LEU A 663 14.20 -13.64 -13.14
CA LEU A 663 15.57 -13.73 -12.66
C LEU A 663 15.87 -15.11 -12.10
N LEU A 664 17.05 -15.59 -12.45
CA LEU A 664 17.70 -16.73 -11.82
C LEU A 664 18.97 -16.22 -11.12
N TYR A 665 19.01 -16.42 -9.81
CA TYR A 665 20.15 -16.10 -8.97
C TYR A 665 21.22 -17.19 -9.13
N ILE A 666 22.47 -16.77 -9.30
CA ILE A 666 23.60 -17.70 -9.47
C ILE A 666 24.16 -18.11 -8.10
N ASP A 667 24.15 -17.18 -7.13
CA ASP A 667 24.56 -17.42 -5.76
C ASP A 667 23.38 -17.22 -4.81
N ASP A 668 22.85 -18.32 -4.28
CA ASP A 668 21.74 -18.29 -3.34
C ASP A 668 22.12 -17.74 -1.95
N SER A 669 23.40 -17.54 -1.66
CA SER A 669 23.83 -16.94 -0.40
C SER A 669 23.81 -15.40 -0.41
N LEU A 670 23.81 -14.78 -1.59
CA LEU A 670 23.78 -13.33 -1.75
C LEU A 670 22.35 -12.87 -2.00
N ASP A 671 21.92 -11.82 -1.30
CA ASP A 671 20.61 -11.20 -1.50
C ASP A 671 20.77 -9.68 -1.67
N HIS A 672 20.21 -9.14 -2.75
CA HIS A 672 20.24 -7.71 -3.12
C HIS A 672 21.62 -7.02 -3.22
N GLU A 673 22.73 -7.75 -3.06
CA GLU A 673 24.09 -7.30 -3.36
C GLU A 673 24.40 -7.36 -4.87
N GLU A 674 25.46 -6.67 -5.29
CA GLU A 674 25.92 -6.71 -6.67
C GLU A 674 26.47 -8.11 -7.00
N GLN A 675 25.69 -8.88 -7.75
CA GLN A 675 26.03 -10.24 -8.20
C GLN A 675 25.65 -10.44 -9.66
N LEU A 676 26.22 -11.44 -10.32
CA LEU A 676 25.71 -11.87 -11.62
C LEU A 676 24.35 -12.55 -11.43
N VAL A 677 23.41 -12.22 -12.29
CA VAL A 677 22.09 -12.85 -12.38
C VAL A 677 21.78 -13.17 -13.83
N ILE A 678 21.01 -14.22 -14.07
CA ILE A 678 20.48 -14.55 -15.39
C ILE A 678 19.08 -13.97 -15.48
N CYS A 679 18.90 -12.96 -16.32
CA CYS A 679 17.60 -12.43 -16.68
C CYS A 679 17.08 -13.15 -17.91
N TYR A 680 15.81 -13.55 -17.87
CA TYR A 680 15.17 -14.27 -18.97
C TYR A 680 13.82 -13.65 -19.34
N LEU A 681 13.56 -13.53 -20.64
CA LEU A 681 12.30 -13.07 -21.21
C LEU A 681 11.40 -14.28 -21.47
N THR A 682 10.17 -14.26 -21.00
CA THR A 682 9.15 -15.26 -21.32
C THR A 682 8.10 -14.72 -22.28
N VAL A 683 7.68 -15.57 -23.22
CA VAL A 683 6.45 -15.39 -24.00
C VAL A 683 5.63 -16.66 -23.86
N ASN A 684 4.40 -16.55 -23.35
CA ASN A 684 3.52 -17.67 -23.02
C ASN A 684 4.24 -18.73 -22.16
N ARG A 685 4.93 -18.27 -21.11
CA ARG A 685 5.73 -19.08 -20.17
C ARG A 685 6.90 -19.85 -20.80
N LYS A 686 7.24 -19.59 -22.06
CA LYS A 686 8.43 -20.15 -22.72
C LYS A 686 9.54 -19.12 -22.69
N ILE A 687 10.73 -19.52 -22.25
CA ILE A 687 11.92 -18.66 -22.31
C ILE A 687 12.29 -18.42 -23.77
N LEU A 688 12.24 -17.17 -24.20
CA LEU A 688 12.61 -16.74 -25.54
C LEU A 688 14.06 -16.27 -25.59
N LEU A 689 14.47 -15.46 -24.62
CA LEU A 689 15.80 -14.86 -24.55
C LEU A 689 16.35 -14.96 -23.12
N VAL A 690 17.65 -15.15 -23.03
CA VAL A 690 18.41 -15.06 -21.77
C VAL A 690 19.55 -14.06 -21.91
N ARG A 691 19.89 -13.41 -20.79
CA ARG A 691 21.05 -12.53 -20.68
C ARG A 691 21.59 -12.54 -19.26
N VAL A 692 22.91 -12.62 -19.13
CA VAL A 692 23.59 -12.43 -17.84
C VAL A 692 23.90 -10.96 -17.65
N VAL A 693 23.54 -10.42 -16.49
CA VAL A 693 23.81 -9.04 -16.09
C VAL A 693 24.26 -9.00 -14.64
N TYR A 694 24.82 -7.87 -14.24
CA TYR A 694 24.91 -7.55 -12.81
C TYR A 694 23.55 -7.10 -12.31
N GLN A 695 23.10 -7.71 -11.23
CA GLN A 695 22.03 -7.16 -10.42
C GLN A 695 22.50 -5.82 -9.85
N PRO A 696 21.79 -4.72 -10.12
CA PRO A 696 22.11 -3.45 -9.51
C PRO A 696 21.81 -3.54 -8.01
N PRO A 697 22.51 -2.76 -7.17
CA PRO A 697 22.18 -2.72 -5.75
C PRO A 697 20.73 -2.28 -5.52
N GLY A 698 20.02 -3.07 -4.70
CA GLY A 698 18.57 -2.94 -4.54
C GLY A 698 17.73 -3.70 -5.55
N GLY A 699 18.33 -4.39 -6.51
CA GLY A 699 17.66 -5.31 -7.43
C GLY A 699 16.93 -4.65 -8.61
N PHE A 700 16.35 -5.49 -9.46
CA PHE A 700 15.53 -5.07 -10.60
C PHE A 700 14.06 -5.04 -10.24
N TYR A 701 13.42 -3.90 -10.47
CA TYR A 701 12.01 -3.63 -10.29
C TYR A 701 11.25 -3.93 -11.58
N PRO A 702 10.18 -4.73 -11.52
CA PRO A 702 9.19 -4.82 -12.59
C PRO A 702 8.65 -3.44 -12.93
N LEU A 703 8.68 -3.10 -14.21
CA LEU A 703 8.21 -1.83 -14.74
C LEU A 703 7.45 -2.09 -16.05
N VAL A 704 6.26 -1.52 -16.17
CA VAL A 704 5.45 -1.57 -17.38
C VAL A 704 5.22 -0.14 -17.86
N VAL A 705 5.56 0.16 -19.11
CA VAL A 705 5.35 1.47 -19.71
C VAL A 705 4.25 1.38 -20.75
N LEU A 706 3.17 2.15 -20.54
CA LEU A 706 2.05 2.25 -21.46
C LEU A 706 2.29 3.42 -22.43
N PRO A 707 2.36 3.17 -23.75
CA PRO A 707 2.45 4.25 -24.73
C PRO A 707 1.14 5.04 -24.82
N SER A 708 1.21 6.27 -25.34
CA SER A 708 0.04 7.14 -25.51
C SER A 708 -1.11 6.39 -26.19
N GLY A 709 -2.31 6.48 -25.62
CA GLY A 709 -3.52 5.81 -26.12
C GLY A 709 -3.76 4.39 -25.59
N LEU A 710 -2.76 3.75 -24.96
CA LEU A 710 -2.97 2.51 -24.21
C LEU A 710 -3.29 2.83 -22.75
N ASN A 711 -4.56 2.69 -22.39
CA ASN A 711 -5.09 3.07 -21.08
C ASN A 711 -5.37 1.87 -20.17
N GLU A 712 -4.99 0.65 -20.55
CA GLU A 712 -5.18 -0.51 -19.69
C GLU A 712 -4.06 -1.53 -19.87
N VAL A 713 -3.79 -2.30 -18.82
CA VAL A 713 -2.87 -3.42 -18.87
C VAL A 713 -3.27 -4.49 -17.85
N THR A 714 -3.28 -5.75 -18.28
CA THR A 714 -3.56 -6.90 -17.41
C THR A 714 -2.25 -7.54 -16.98
N MET A 715 -2.06 -7.76 -15.68
CA MET A 715 -0.88 -8.43 -15.14
C MET A 715 -1.24 -9.82 -14.63
N GLU A 716 -0.36 -10.79 -14.85
CA GLU A 716 -0.51 -12.15 -14.33
C GLU A 716 0.63 -12.53 -13.41
N PHE A 717 0.26 -12.87 -12.18
CA PHE A 717 1.19 -13.27 -11.13
C PHE A 717 1.19 -14.78 -10.86
N ASN A 718 0.46 -15.57 -11.64
CA ASN A 718 0.39 -17.03 -11.48
C ASN A 718 1.76 -17.74 -11.68
N ALA A 719 2.78 -17.02 -12.17
CA ALA A 719 4.10 -17.54 -12.47
C ALA A 719 5.20 -17.10 -11.48
N THR A 720 4.85 -16.38 -10.40
CA THR A 720 5.80 -15.79 -9.44
C THR A 720 6.64 -16.79 -8.65
N TYR A 721 6.41 -18.09 -8.83
CA TYR A 721 7.23 -19.15 -8.26
C TYR A 721 7.48 -20.24 -9.30
N ILE A 722 8.43 -20.00 -10.21
CA ILE A 722 8.93 -21.08 -11.09
C ILE A 722 9.77 -22.03 -10.24
N THR A 723 9.14 -23.04 -9.62
CA THR A 723 9.79 -24.08 -8.81
C THR A 723 10.82 -24.89 -9.58
N HIS A 724 10.60 -25.04 -10.89
CA HIS A 724 11.45 -25.76 -11.80
C HIS A 724 11.84 -24.82 -12.92
N ASN A 725 12.93 -24.08 -12.71
CA ASN A 725 13.45 -23.17 -13.73
C ASN A 725 13.86 -24.01 -14.95
N PRO A 726 13.36 -23.70 -16.16
CA PRO A 726 13.73 -24.44 -17.37
C PRO A 726 15.22 -24.24 -17.76
N ILE A 727 15.92 -23.29 -17.15
CA ILE A 727 17.37 -23.13 -17.26
C ILE A 727 18.04 -24.18 -16.36
N SER A 728 18.72 -25.15 -16.98
CA SER A 728 19.48 -26.16 -16.21
C SER A 728 20.71 -25.54 -15.55
N LYS A 729 21.29 -26.25 -14.57
CA LYS A 729 22.54 -25.81 -13.94
C LYS A 729 23.67 -25.70 -14.96
N GLU A 730 23.73 -26.64 -15.90
CA GLU A 730 24.70 -26.62 -16.99
C GLU A 730 24.52 -25.39 -17.91
N ASP A 731 23.29 -25.02 -18.25
CA ASP A 731 23.01 -23.81 -19.04
C ASP A 731 23.45 -22.55 -18.29
N ALA A 732 23.16 -22.49 -16.99
CA ALA A 732 23.59 -21.40 -16.13
C ALA A 732 25.12 -21.30 -16.07
N ASP A 733 25.83 -22.41 -15.92
CA ASP A 733 27.30 -22.45 -15.89
C ASP A 733 27.93 -21.96 -17.21
N ILE A 734 27.35 -22.33 -18.36
CA ILE A 734 27.77 -21.84 -19.68
C ILE A 734 27.57 -20.31 -19.76
N LEU A 735 26.38 -19.83 -19.43
CA LEU A 735 26.03 -18.40 -19.47
C LEU A 735 26.95 -17.58 -18.55
N VAL A 736 27.21 -18.07 -17.33
CA VAL A 736 28.11 -17.43 -16.36
C VAL A 736 29.54 -17.39 -16.88
N THR A 737 30.02 -18.47 -17.49
CA THR A 737 31.38 -18.56 -18.03
C THR A 737 31.57 -17.54 -19.16
N GLU A 738 30.60 -17.42 -20.05
CA GLU A 738 30.62 -16.42 -21.12
C GLU A 738 30.59 -14.99 -20.56
N ALA A 739 29.75 -14.73 -19.55
CA ALA A 739 29.70 -13.43 -18.90
C ALA A 739 31.06 -13.06 -18.27
N LYS A 740 31.73 -14.01 -17.63
CA LYS A 740 33.08 -13.81 -17.06
C LYS A 740 34.13 -13.49 -18.14
N GLN A 741 34.11 -14.22 -19.26
CA GLN A 741 34.98 -13.90 -20.40
C GLN A 741 34.68 -12.51 -20.97
N PHE A 742 33.41 -12.13 -21.00
CA PHE A 742 32.98 -10.81 -21.46
C PHE A 742 33.46 -9.71 -20.49
N MET A 743 33.43 -9.95 -19.18
CA MET A 743 33.99 -9.03 -18.18
C MET A 743 35.50 -8.81 -18.36
N GLU A 744 36.26 -9.84 -18.72
CA GLU A 744 37.70 -9.71 -18.99
C GLU A 744 37.96 -8.79 -20.18
N ARG A 745 37.11 -8.87 -21.23
CA ARG A 745 37.17 -7.97 -22.38
C ARG A 745 36.80 -6.54 -22.00
N GLU A 746 35.73 -6.36 -21.23
CA GLU A 746 35.32 -5.05 -20.71
C GLU A 746 36.45 -4.41 -19.89
N ALA A 747 37.09 -5.17 -19.00
CA ALA A 747 38.24 -4.72 -18.23
C ALA A 747 39.46 -4.39 -19.12
N ALA A 748 39.67 -5.11 -20.21
CA ALA A 748 40.73 -4.80 -21.18
C ALA A 748 40.47 -3.47 -21.90
N VAL A 749 39.24 -3.21 -22.35
CA VAL A 749 38.83 -1.94 -22.98
C VAL A 749 39.00 -0.77 -21.99
N LEU A 750 38.53 -0.93 -20.76
CA LEU A 750 38.69 0.10 -19.71
C LEU A 750 40.17 0.38 -19.40
N ARG A 751 41.03 -0.65 -19.33
CA ARG A 751 42.48 -0.49 -19.14
C ARG A 751 43.14 0.22 -20.32
N ALA A 752 42.62 0.05 -21.54
CA ALA A 752 43.06 0.78 -22.73
C ALA A 752 42.52 2.23 -22.78
N GLY A 753 41.70 2.65 -21.82
CA GLY A 753 41.07 3.97 -21.81
C GLY A 753 39.85 4.08 -22.73
N GLY A 754 39.38 2.96 -23.27
CA GLY A 754 38.21 2.87 -24.13
C GLY A 754 36.88 2.91 -23.37
N ASP A 755 35.79 2.94 -24.13
CA ASP A 755 34.42 2.82 -23.59
C ASP A 755 33.80 1.49 -24.02
N PRO A 756 33.65 0.52 -23.09
CA PRO A 756 33.09 -0.80 -23.39
C PRO A 756 31.74 -0.74 -24.08
N VAL A 757 30.90 0.25 -23.73
CA VAL A 757 29.56 0.37 -24.29
C VAL A 757 29.62 0.64 -25.79
N SER A 758 30.63 1.39 -26.25
CA SER A 758 30.84 1.77 -27.66
C SER A 758 31.70 0.78 -28.45
N GLU A 759 32.65 0.09 -27.79
CA GLU A 759 33.61 -0.79 -28.46
C GLU A 759 33.17 -2.25 -28.49
N LEU A 760 32.31 -2.66 -27.55
CA LEU A 760 31.74 -4.00 -27.50
C LEU A 760 30.27 -4.01 -27.97
N THR A 761 29.77 -2.90 -28.53
CA THR A 761 28.43 -2.83 -29.11
C THR A 761 28.33 -3.79 -30.30
N GLY A 762 27.24 -4.58 -30.37
CA GLY A 762 26.99 -5.52 -31.47
C GLY A 762 27.32 -6.98 -31.16
N ILE A 763 27.96 -7.27 -30.02
CA ILE A 763 27.96 -8.63 -29.49
C ILE A 763 26.54 -8.93 -29.01
N ALA A 764 25.91 -9.98 -29.55
CA ALA A 764 24.58 -10.42 -29.15
C ALA A 764 24.60 -10.88 -27.68
N LEU A 765 24.27 -9.96 -26.76
CA LEU A 765 24.21 -10.24 -25.32
C LEU A 765 22.91 -10.93 -24.91
N PHE A 766 21.88 -10.82 -25.75
CA PHE A 766 20.69 -11.64 -25.67
C PHE A 766 20.82 -12.80 -26.66
N ARG A 767 20.53 -14.00 -26.20
CA ARG A 767 20.45 -15.18 -27.06
C ARG A 767 19.35 -16.12 -26.62
N PRO A 768 18.86 -17.00 -27.52
CA PRO A 768 18.04 -18.14 -27.13
C PRO A 768 18.75 -18.98 -26.07
N LEU A 769 17.98 -19.70 -25.25
CA LEU A 769 18.55 -20.64 -24.28
C LEU A 769 19.45 -21.66 -25.02
N PRO A 770 20.64 -21.99 -24.51
CA PRO A 770 21.48 -23.04 -25.11
C PRO A 770 20.66 -24.31 -25.21
N GLN A 771 20.22 -24.68 -26.41
CA GLN A 771 19.59 -25.99 -26.57
C GLN A 771 20.71 -26.99 -26.35
N LYS A 772 20.55 -27.85 -25.34
CA LYS A 772 21.30 -29.10 -25.25
C LYS A 772 21.25 -29.67 -26.65
N GLU A 773 22.39 -29.77 -27.35
CA GLU A 773 22.43 -30.44 -28.66
C GLU A 773 21.88 -31.84 -28.44
N THR A 774 20.58 -32.04 -28.69
CA THR A 774 19.94 -33.34 -28.70
C THR A 774 20.47 -34.02 -29.95
N LYS A 775 21.69 -34.55 -29.83
CA LYS A 775 22.20 -35.51 -30.79
C LYS A 775 21.22 -36.68 -30.77
N LYS A 776 20.40 -36.76 -31.84
CA LYS A 776 19.30 -37.70 -32.10
C LYS A 776 18.04 -37.32 -31.28
N GLN A 777 16.86 -37.07 -31.85
CA GLN A 777 16.18 -37.67 -33.00
C GLN A 777 15.05 -36.73 -33.52
N ASP A 778 14.71 -36.89 -34.81
CA ASP A 778 13.48 -36.49 -35.51
C ASP A 778 13.29 -35.04 -35.98
N GLY A 779 13.49 -34.86 -37.29
CA GLY A 779 13.22 -33.64 -38.03
C GLY A 779 11.73 -33.41 -38.23
N LEU A 780 11.19 -32.38 -37.58
CA LEU A 780 9.97 -31.66 -38.01
C LEU A 780 9.73 -30.31 -37.29
N GLN A 781 10.70 -29.78 -36.54
CA GLN A 781 10.59 -28.46 -35.88
C GLN A 781 11.58 -27.39 -36.42
N SER A 782 12.18 -27.62 -37.59
CA SER A 782 13.22 -26.74 -38.15
C SER A 782 12.70 -25.49 -38.88
N GLU A 783 11.40 -25.36 -39.16
CA GLU A 783 10.92 -24.27 -40.04
C GLU A 783 10.68 -22.93 -39.34
N CYS A 784 10.41 -22.91 -38.03
CA CYS A 784 10.14 -21.66 -37.31
C CYS A 784 11.42 -20.96 -36.80
N LEU A 785 12.47 -21.73 -36.49
CA LEU A 785 13.76 -21.20 -36.01
C LEU A 785 14.70 -20.77 -37.16
N ASN A 786 14.64 -21.45 -38.31
CA ASN A 786 15.44 -21.06 -39.49
C ASN A 786 14.96 -19.75 -40.14
N GLN A 787 13.72 -19.30 -39.88
CA GLN A 787 13.29 -17.96 -40.29
C GLN A 787 13.89 -16.84 -39.43
N LEU A 788 14.26 -17.13 -38.18
CA LEU A 788 14.92 -16.16 -37.30
C LEU A 788 16.40 -15.97 -37.69
N ASP A 789 17.14 -17.06 -37.91
CA ASP A 789 18.56 -17.02 -38.29
C ASP A 789 18.82 -16.42 -39.69
N ASN A 790 17.88 -16.61 -40.62
CA ASN A 790 17.96 -16.02 -41.97
C ASN A 790 17.55 -14.54 -42.02
N THR A 791 16.83 -14.03 -41.01
CA THR A 791 16.45 -12.61 -40.94
C THR A 791 17.60 -11.77 -40.35
N ILE A 792 18.41 -12.36 -39.46
CA ILE A 792 19.50 -11.66 -38.73
C ILE A 792 20.79 -11.51 -39.59
N THR A 793 20.98 -12.36 -40.61
CA THR A 793 22.25 -12.40 -41.38
C THR A 793 22.24 -11.61 -42.69
N GLY A 794 21.15 -10.92 -43.04
CA GLY A 794 20.91 -10.48 -44.42
C GLY A 794 20.50 -9.04 -44.66
N ILE A 795 20.98 -8.01 -43.96
CA ILE A 795 20.68 -6.62 -44.34
C ILE A 795 21.89 -5.67 -44.21
N ALA A 796 22.26 -5.08 -45.34
CA ALA A 796 23.27 -4.03 -45.46
C ALA A 796 22.77 -2.69 -44.89
N VAL A 797 23.66 -2.00 -44.17
CA VAL A 797 23.45 -0.68 -43.56
C VAL A 797 23.01 0.34 -44.62
N THR A 798 21.79 0.88 -44.48
CA THR A 798 21.40 2.15 -45.08
C THR A 798 21.04 3.13 -43.97
N GLU A 799 21.79 4.22 -43.85
CA GLU A 799 21.53 5.29 -42.90
C GLU A 799 20.18 5.95 -43.20
N ASN A 800 19.21 5.84 -42.29
CA ASN A 800 17.97 6.61 -42.36
C ASN A 800 17.91 7.62 -41.21
N ARG A 801 18.25 8.88 -41.51
CA ARG A 801 18.18 10.01 -40.59
C ARG A 801 16.74 10.52 -40.46
N GLN A 802 15.89 9.85 -39.68
CA GLN A 802 14.56 10.39 -39.33
C GLN A 802 13.99 9.80 -38.03
N ALA A 803 14.69 9.97 -36.91
CA ALA A 803 14.14 9.69 -35.57
C ALA A 803 14.72 10.55 -34.43
N ASN A 804 15.31 11.71 -34.75
CA ASN A 804 15.84 12.64 -33.76
C ASN A 804 15.26 14.05 -33.99
N MET A 805 13.96 14.22 -33.76
CA MET A 805 13.37 15.54 -33.48
C MET A 805 11.96 15.37 -32.89
N MET A 806 11.86 15.21 -31.58
CA MET A 806 10.66 15.64 -30.84
C MET A 806 11.12 16.40 -29.59
N GLY A 807 11.05 17.73 -29.70
CA GLY A 807 11.52 18.66 -28.67
C GLY A 807 11.75 20.06 -29.21
N LYS A 808 10.83 20.61 -30.03
CA LYS A 808 10.78 22.04 -30.33
C LYS A 808 9.35 22.55 -30.25
N ILE A 809 9.08 23.26 -29.16
CA ILE A 809 7.86 24.03 -28.90
C ILE A 809 7.74 25.14 -29.96
N VAL A 810 6.59 25.21 -30.61
CA VAL A 810 6.15 26.35 -31.43
C VAL A 810 5.92 27.55 -30.49
N LYS A 811 6.73 28.60 -30.63
CA LYS A 811 6.46 29.90 -29.99
C LYS A 811 5.72 30.80 -30.98
N GLY A 812 4.51 31.18 -30.63
CA GLY A 812 3.77 32.26 -31.25
C GLY A 812 3.63 33.46 -30.32
N SER A 813 3.98 34.63 -30.86
CA SER A 813 3.55 36.00 -30.53
C SER A 813 4.66 36.94 -30.00
N ALA A 814 4.74 38.07 -30.71
CA ALA A 814 5.70 39.15 -30.55
C ALA A 814 5.28 40.10 -29.42
N PHE A 815 6.24 40.65 -28.66
CA PHE A 815 6.42 42.09 -28.40
C PHE A 815 7.74 42.39 -27.63
N LYS A 816 8.55 43.26 -28.24
CA LYS A 816 9.61 44.20 -27.78
C LYS A 816 10.59 43.89 -26.61
N GLN A 817 11.87 43.79 -27.03
CA GLN A 817 13.15 44.35 -26.50
C GLN A 817 13.37 44.59 -24.99
N LEU A 818 14.42 43.97 -24.44
CA LEU A 818 15.62 44.64 -23.87
C LEU A 818 16.75 43.63 -23.52
N LYS A 819 17.97 44.16 -23.29
CA LYS A 819 19.31 43.61 -23.56
C LYS A 819 19.84 42.50 -22.60
N ARG A 820 20.72 41.66 -23.18
CA ARG A 820 21.69 40.66 -22.64
C ARG A 820 22.57 41.13 -21.46
N PRO A 821 23.29 40.24 -20.68
CA PRO A 821 24.11 39.07 -21.10
C PRO A 821 23.94 37.76 -20.28
N SER A 822 23.71 36.60 -20.91
CA SER A 822 24.67 35.58 -21.38
C SER A 822 25.47 34.80 -20.31
N ILE A 823 24.93 33.65 -19.90
CA ILE A 823 25.70 32.49 -19.40
C ILE A 823 25.33 31.31 -20.31
N ARG A 824 26.32 30.73 -21.00
CA ARG A 824 26.18 29.53 -21.83
C ARG A 824 26.30 28.30 -20.91
N ILE A 825 25.24 27.51 -20.81
CA ILE A 825 25.33 26.11 -20.38
C ILE A 825 24.97 25.27 -21.60
N SER A 826 25.94 24.50 -22.10
CA SER A 826 25.77 23.51 -23.16
C SER A 826 25.07 22.28 -22.58
N HIS A 827 23.82 22.04 -22.98
CA HIS A 827 23.18 20.75 -22.79
C HIS A 827 23.52 19.85 -23.99
N ASP A 828 24.46 18.93 -23.80
CA ASP A 828 24.56 17.73 -24.61
C ASP A 828 23.73 16.62 -23.93
N HIS A 829 22.57 16.32 -24.49
CA HIS A 829 21.83 15.10 -24.17
C HIS A 829 22.23 14.01 -25.16
N ARG A 830 23.16 13.15 -24.75
CA ARG A 830 23.42 11.85 -25.38
C ARG A 830 23.60 10.81 -24.27
N SER A 831 22.59 9.96 -24.08
CA SER A 831 22.75 8.53 -23.79
C SER A 831 21.39 7.89 -23.46
N SER A 832 20.80 7.22 -24.45
CA SER A 832 19.83 6.16 -24.21
C SER A 832 20.05 5.14 -25.32
N VAL A 833 20.82 4.09 -25.02
CA VAL A 833 21.01 2.98 -25.96
C VAL A 833 19.88 1.99 -25.69
N SER A 834 18.88 2.00 -26.56
CA SER A 834 17.93 0.90 -26.66
C SER A 834 18.59 -0.24 -27.44
N CYS A 835 18.71 -1.43 -26.85
CA CYS A 835 18.93 -2.64 -27.64
C CYS A 835 17.68 -2.88 -28.49
N VAL A 836 17.78 -2.58 -29.78
CA VAL A 836 16.89 -3.12 -30.82
C VAL A 836 17.38 -4.55 -31.06
N LEU A 837 16.46 -5.53 -31.08
CA LEU A 837 16.77 -6.87 -31.59
C LEU A 837 17.20 -6.68 -33.05
N VAL A 838 18.48 -6.91 -33.34
CA VAL A 838 19.04 -6.91 -34.70
C VAL A 838 18.93 -8.31 -35.27
#